data_AF-A0A246RTK8-F1
#
_entry.id   AF-A0A246RTK8-F1
#
_cell.length_a   1.000
_cell.length_b   1.000
_cell.length_c   1.000
_cell.angle_alpha   90.00
_cell.angle_beta   90.00
_cell.angle_gamma   90.00
#
_symmetry.space_group_name_H-M   'P 1'
#
loop_
_entity.id
_entity.type
_entity.pdbx_description
1 polymer ?
#
loop_
_entity_poly.entity_id
_entity_poly.type
_entity_poly.pdbx_seq_one_letter_code
_entity_poly.pdbx_strand_id
1 'polypeptide(L)'
;MTGVPTVACPDCDGTALRRDPCRCTRYGDRLLAVQAGPTTDPGGPREHYRACVLCRGAGTVTTACHRCGRQGRRRAQLVLTAANLDTGAVASRRVGPDDLDPRPDPAGGWSVDLTPRLSELAAEAGVAATVDPVTVRLPAAWRLDLPAAERHELAAQALAAAARPAWRVLIGRSVAAPPVDPARRLDRLCALADLLLLDLVVETRRHDGELRWAVRYEVPGSPVPDRPPATDFADLPAALAGTDVADALAGLTERGRDAPARMLRPDPLRPLIPAASDVARVARRLRADSAGRTGGGGLPGAQAIWRDGHWWHTALRPGEPVETLVAQPTGQVTRLTRTPLRRMDEPPDPPWLGEPVPTRPCLACRPASTCPCRAHGRPADGDCTHRHRVTGAPAGWRSALTCATCGGTGLMHQTALITLTDLRHRVVHLAWHAGQPEPVTPVDPGPGGPPVIRLPGRYRLGAWSAAFGVRPEDLAEADGGHPLPPDVREGYLALPRADADPVGEQIAVLGPALPAARLLVTAVPPAAPPLTELLRLALGLDLALLVHVLDLRRHPVAPMRAHGVLWAVDLRPPDAPIRPDDLPDRPSLAAAVAHCLECLDVLLPQTVPDDPRQPVPAPRTAPRPLPPDPVPELRRLAARHAGRPLSIRFTRAGHTVHRHDDDGIRLVSEAGDLPDLWLT
;
A
#
# COMPACT_ATOMS: atom_id res chain seq x y z
N MET A 1 -25.69 -24.21 26.18
CA MET A 1 -24.89 -23.34 25.29
C MET A 1 -24.16 -22.34 26.17
N THR A 2 -22.88 -22.54 26.43
CA THR A 2 -22.03 -21.57 27.14
C THR A 2 -21.79 -20.38 26.21
N GLY A 3 -22.05 -19.16 26.71
CA GLY A 3 -21.83 -17.93 25.95
C GLY A 3 -20.34 -17.73 25.63
N VAL A 4 -20.05 -16.87 24.64
CA VAL A 4 -18.67 -16.54 24.28
C VAL A 4 -17.95 -15.92 25.48
N PRO A 5 -16.79 -16.44 25.91
CA PRO A 5 -16.05 -15.86 27.02
C PRO A 5 -15.65 -14.42 26.70
N THR A 6 -15.97 -13.49 27.61
CA THR A 6 -15.57 -12.09 27.49
C THR A 6 -14.81 -11.66 28.74
N VAL A 7 -13.76 -10.86 28.56
CA VAL A 7 -13.02 -10.23 29.65
C VAL A 7 -13.26 -8.73 29.65
N ALA A 8 -13.14 -8.09 30.81
CA ALA A 8 -13.02 -6.64 30.87
C ALA A 8 -11.81 -6.20 30.03
N CYS A 9 -11.95 -5.13 29.26
CA CYS A 9 -10.85 -4.64 28.43
C CYS A 9 -9.78 -4.04 29.35
N PRO A 10 -8.57 -4.62 29.44
CA PRO A 10 -7.52 -4.13 30.34
C PRO A 10 -6.98 -2.75 29.92
N ASP A 11 -7.20 -2.34 28.67
CA ASP A 11 -6.77 -1.03 28.18
C ASP A 11 -7.67 0.13 28.65
N CYS A 12 -8.89 -0.17 29.15
CA CYS A 12 -9.84 0.86 29.61
C CYS A 12 -10.56 0.45 30.89
N ASP A 13 -10.13 -0.62 31.55
CA ASP A 13 -10.74 -1.17 32.77
C ASP A 13 -12.26 -1.31 32.68
N GLY A 14 -12.78 -1.71 31.52
CA GLY A 14 -14.22 -1.87 31.32
C GLY A 14 -15.00 -0.60 30.96
N THR A 15 -14.38 0.58 31.03
CA THR A 15 -15.09 1.88 30.89
C THR A 15 -15.37 2.30 29.45
N ALA A 16 -14.88 1.55 28.45
CA ALA A 16 -14.93 1.86 27.01
C ALA A 16 -14.20 3.15 26.58
N LEU A 17 -13.67 3.92 27.52
CA LEU A 17 -12.90 5.13 27.32
C LEU A 17 -11.51 4.95 27.91
N ARG A 18 -10.49 5.38 27.19
CA ARG A 18 -9.12 5.35 27.70
C ARG A 18 -8.67 6.78 27.96
N ARG A 19 -8.12 7.01 29.14
CA ARG A 19 -7.46 8.27 29.49
C ARG A 19 -5.97 8.10 29.24
N ASP A 20 -5.52 8.61 28.11
CA ASP A 20 -4.11 8.55 27.73
C ASP A 20 -3.40 9.84 28.14
N PRO A 21 -2.12 9.76 28.52
CA PRO A 21 -1.25 10.94 28.54
C PRO A 21 -1.32 11.61 27.16
N CYS A 22 -1.61 12.90 27.15
CA CYS A 22 -1.56 13.66 25.90
C CYS A 22 -0.13 13.62 25.37
N ARG A 23 0.06 13.49 24.05
CA ARG A 23 1.40 13.48 23.43
C ARG A 23 2.28 14.66 23.86
N CYS A 24 1.70 15.77 24.31
CA CYS A 24 2.45 16.91 24.83
C CYS A 24 3.26 16.63 26.09
N THR A 25 2.86 15.64 26.91
CA THR A 25 3.60 15.25 28.12
C THR A 25 4.92 14.56 27.80
N ARG A 26 5.09 14.01 26.59
CA ARG A 26 6.37 13.41 26.14
C ARG A 26 7.47 14.46 26.05
N TYR A 27 7.09 15.70 25.75
CA TYR A 27 8.01 16.76 25.36
C TYR A 27 8.17 17.87 26.42
N GLY A 28 7.31 17.92 27.44
CA GLY A 28 7.35 18.98 28.45
C GLY A 28 6.53 20.22 28.05
N ASP A 29 6.53 21.24 28.91
CA ASP A 29 5.92 22.55 28.65
C ASP A 29 6.81 23.46 27.78
N ARG A 30 7.29 22.94 26.64
CA ARG A 30 8.12 23.68 25.69
C ARG A 30 7.49 23.66 24.30
N LEU A 31 7.54 24.80 23.62
CA LEU A 31 7.12 24.89 22.22
C LEU A 31 8.04 24.07 21.31
N LEU A 32 9.37 24.21 21.48
CA LEU A 32 10.36 23.42 20.76
C LEU A 32 10.78 22.20 21.59
N ALA A 33 10.45 21.03 21.09
CA ALA A 33 10.69 19.73 21.71
C ALA A 33 11.83 19.00 21.01
N VAL A 34 12.86 18.55 21.72
CA VAL A 34 13.89 17.69 21.12
C VAL A 34 13.45 16.24 21.24
N GLN A 35 13.29 15.56 20.11
CA GLN A 35 13.10 14.11 20.13
C GLN A 35 14.47 13.45 20.25
N ALA A 36 14.78 12.95 21.44
CA ALA A 36 15.88 12.01 21.61
C ALA A 36 15.58 10.74 20.79
N GLY A 37 16.61 10.13 20.21
CA GLY A 37 16.49 9.08 19.19
C GLY A 37 15.64 7.86 19.59
N PRO A 38 15.41 6.91 18.66
CA PRO A 38 14.47 5.80 18.85
C PRO A 38 14.80 4.88 20.03
N THR A 39 16.02 4.92 20.59
CA THR A 39 16.50 4.04 21.67
C THR A 39 16.58 4.70 23.05
N THR A 40 16.29 6.00 23.17
CA THR A 40 16.19 6.65 24.49
C THR A 40 14.75 6.57 24.97
N ASP A 41 14.53 5.70 25.96
CA ASP A 41 13.31 5.66 26.76
C ASP A 41 12.94 7.11 27.16
N PRO A 42 11.78 7.65 26.74
CA PRO A 42 11.38 9.00 27.10
C PRO A 42 11.06 8.96 28.59
N GLY A 43 12.09 9.12 29.44
CA GLY A 43 11.98 8.95 30.88
C GLY A 43 10.78 9.70 31.44
N GLY A 44 9.77 8.95 31.88
CA GLY A 44 8.57 9.43 32.54
C GLY A 44 7.71 10.46 31.77
N PRO A 45 6.43 10.60 32.12
CA PRO A 45 5.65 11.77 31.68
C PRO A 45 6.27 13.05 32.26
N ARG A 46 6.54 14.04 31.40
CA ARG A 46 6.99 15.40 31.79
C ARG A 46 5.78 16.33 32.02
N GLU A 47 6.03 17.53 32.53
CA GLU A 47 5.02 18.59 32.64
C GLU A 47 4.30 18.78 31.29
N HIS A 48 2.98 18.94 31.32
CA HIS A 48 2.20 19.04 30.10
C HIS A 48 2.32 20.43 29.48
N TYR A 49 2.26 20.51 28.15
CA TYR A 49 2.25 21.79 27.45
C TYR A 49 0.95 22.56 27.72
N ARG A 50 1.06 23.74 28.34
CA ARG A 50 -0.09 24.54 28.79
C ARG A 50 -0.93 25.04 27.62
N ALA A 51 -0.30 25.35 26.49
CA ALA A 51 -0.96 25.78 25.27
C ALA A 51 -1.28 24.62 24.30
N CYS A 52 -1.34 23.37 24.80
CA CYS A 52 -1.63 22.22 23.97
C CYS A 52 -3.02 22.30 23.31
N VAL A 53 -3.06 22.26 21.98
CA VAL A 53 -4.31 22.33 21.21
C VAL A 53 -5.19 21.09 21.43
N LEU A 54 -4.58 19.92 21.65
CA LEU A 54 -5.31 18.65 21.82
C LEU A 54 -5.94 18.51 23.21
N CYS A 55 -5.17 18.70 24.29
CA CYS A 55 -5.65 18.51 25.65
C CYS A 55 -6.06 19.81 26.35
N ARG A 56 -5.88 20.98 25.71
CA ARG A 56 -6.17 22.30 26.29
C ARG A 56 -5.53 22.51 27.66
N GLY A 57 -4.29 22.04 27.82
CA GLY A 57 -3.55 22.12 29.07
C GLY A 57 -3.91 21.07 30.13
N ALA A 58 -4.80 20.11 29.86
CA ALA A 58 -5.17 19.08 30.85
C ALA A 58 -4.13 17.94 30.99
N GLY A 59 -3.12 17.89 30.11
CA GLY A 59 -2.10 16.84 30.09
C GLY A 59 -2.57 15.42 29.74
N THR A 60 -3.88 15.20 29.62
CA THR A 60 -4.51 13.93 29.29
C THR A 60 -5.55 14.12 28.20
N VAL A 61 -5.76 13.09 27.39
CA VAL A 61 -6.85 13.04 26.40
C VAL A 61 -7.69 11.80 26.66
N THR A 62 -8.99 11.98 26.69
CA THR A 62 -9.93 10.87 26.75
C THR A 62 -10.26 10.46 25.32
N THR A 63 -9.97 9.22 24.96
CA THR A 63 -10.29 8.69 23.64
C THR A 63 -11.18 7.46 23.77
N ALA A 64 -12.01 7.25 22.75
CA ALA A 64 -12.70 5.98 22.58
C ALA A 64 -11.69 4.83 22.57
N CYS A 65 -11.93 3.79 23.36
CA CYS A 65 -11.05 2.65 23.38
C CYS A 65 -11.20 1.84 22.09
N HIS A 66 -10.35 2.14 21.10
CA HIS A 66 -10.26 1.40 19.82
C HIS A 66 -9.94 -0.08 20.05
N ARG A 67 -9.35 -0.41 21.21
CA ARG A 67 -8.94 -1.76 21.59
C ARG A 67 -10.13 -2.68 21.92
N CYS A 68 -11.26 -2.14 22.34
CA CYS A 68 -12.50 -2.89 22.54
C CYS A 68 -13.66 -2.37 21.67
N GLY A 69 -13.38 -1.54 20.67
CA GLY A 69 -14.43 -0.95 19.83
C GLY A 69 -15.49 -0.16 20.61
N ARG A 70 -15.09 0.49 21.73
CA ARG A 70 -16.00 1.20 22.66
C ARG A 70 -16.98 0.30 23.43
N GLN A 71 -16.73 -1.01 23.52
CA GLN A 71 -17.62 -1.94 24.22
C GLN A 71 -17.24 -2.17 25.69
N GLY A 72 -16.04 -1.73 26.13
CA GLY A 72 -15.49 -2.01 27.46
C GLY A 72 -15.12 -3.47 27.70
N ARG A 73 -15.54 -4.39 26.84
CA ARG A 73 -15.25 -5.83 26.92
C ARG A 73 -14.51 -6.30 25.68
N ARG A 74 -13.74 -7.38 25.84
CA ARG A 74 -13.05 -8.05 24.74
C ARG A 74 -13.45 -9.52 24.69
N ARG A 75 -13.58 -10.02 23.47
CA ARG A 75 -13.83 -11.44 23.19
C ARG A 75 -12.57 -12.25 23.51
N ALA A 76 -12.70 -13.30 24.29
CA ALA A 76 -11.63 -14.26 24.59
C ALA A 76 -11.80 -15.53 23.73
N GLN A 77 -11.81 -15.33 22.41
CA GLN A 77 -11.95 -16.39 21.42
C GLN A 77 -11.14 -16.02 20.18
N LEU A 78 -10.45 -17.01 19.63
CA LEU A 78 -9.83 -16.98 18.31
C LEU A 78 -10.55 -17.96 17.38
N VAL A 79 -10.60 -17.66 16.09
CA VAL A 79 -10.92 -18.64 15.05
C VAL A 79 -9.71 -18.77 14.14
N LEU A 80 -9.27 -20.01 13.98
CA LEU A 80 -8.26 -20.40 13.00
C LEU A 80 -9.00 -21.02 11.82
N THR A 81 -8.69 -20.56 10.61
CA THR A 81 -9.28 -21.06 9.37
C THR A 81 -8.20 -21.30 8.34
N ALA A 82 -8.30 -22.42 7.64
CA ALA A 82 -7.58 -22.66 6.40
C ALA A 82 -8.59 -22.77 5.25
N ALA A 83 -8.28 -22.13 4.12
CA ALA A 83 -9.13 -22.10 2.95
C ALA A 83 -8.32 -22.35 1.68
N ASN A 84 -8.82 -23.23 0.83
CA ASN A 84 -8.21 -23.59 -0.44
C ASN A 84 -8.89 -22.85 -1.58
N LEU A 85 -8.15 -21.99 -2.27
CA LEU A 85 -8.64 -21.18 -3.38
C LEU A 85 -9.05 -22.05 -4.60
N ASP A 86 -8.33 -23.14 -4.84
CA ASP A 86 -8.51 -24.01 -6.02
C ASP A 86 -9.72 -24.93 -5.89
N THR A 87 -10.20 -25.20 -4.67
CA THR A 87 -11.32 -26.13 -4.40
C THR A 87 -12.49 -25.50 -3.66
N GLY A 88 -12.30 -24.34 -3.01
CA GLY A 88 -13.29 -23.73 -2.14
C GLY A 88 -13.46 -24.43 -0.79
N ALA A 89 -12.63 -25.44 -0.49
CA ALA A 89 -12.67 -26.14 0.79
C ALA A 89 -12.22 -25.20 1.91
N VAL A 90 -12.94 -25.24 3.03
CA VAL A 90 -12.67 -24.41 4.21
C VAL A 90 -12.78 -25.27 5.46
N ALA A 91 -11.75 -25.25 6.29
CA ALA A 91 -11.72 -25.88 7.60
C ALA A 91 -11.47 -24.81 8.66
N SER A 92 -12.34 -24.73 9.66
CA SER A 92 -12.19 -23.78 10.77
C SER A 92 -12.35 -24.43 12.14
N ARG A 93 -11.68 -23.85 13.13
CA ARG A 93 -11.77 -24.23 14.54
C ARG A 93 -11.81 -22.98 15.43
N ARG A 94 -12.76 -22.98 16.38
CA ARG A 94 -12.81 -22.01 17.48
C ARG A 94 -11.81 -22.44 18.56
N VAL A 95 -11.09 -21.48 19.12
CA VAL A 95 -10.16 -21.66 20.22
C VAL A 95 -10.61 -20.76 21.37
N GLY A 96 -11.08 -21.38 22.44
CA GLY A 96 -11.41 -20.74 23.71
C GLY A 96 -10.34 -20.98 24.78
N PRO A 97 -10.54 -20.45 26.00
CA PRO A 97 -9.57 -20.56 27.09
C PRO A 97 -9.25 -22.02 27.46
N ASP A 98 -10.25 -22.90 27.43
CA ASP A 98 -10.12 -24.32 27.77
C ASP A 98 -9.42 -25.13 26.67
N ASP A 99 -9.29 -24.57 25.47
CA ASP A 99 -8.58 -25.21 24.36
C ASP A 99 -7.06 -24.96 24.42
N LEU A 100 -6.53 -24.20 25.37
CA LEU A 100 -5.10 -23.87 25.40
C LEU A 100 -4.28 -25.00 26.03
N ASP A 101 -3.14 -25.34 25.41
CA ASP A 101 -2.12 -26.27 25.95
C ASP A 101 -0.81 -25.50 26.22
N PRO A 102 -0.66 -24.83 27.39
CA PRO A 102 0.48 -23.96 27.65
C PRO A 102 1.77 -24.72 27.89
N ARG A 103 2.87 -24.21 27.32
CA ARG A 103 4.23 -24.73 27.49
C ARG A 103 5.17 -23.63 27.99
N PRO A 104 6.27 -24.01 28.69
CA PRO A 104 7.31 -23.06 29.05
C PRO A 104 7.92 -22.41 27.81
N ASP A 105 8.03 -21.09 27.82
CA ASP A 105 8.61 -20.32 26.72
C ASP A 105 10.13 -20.15 26.93
N PRO A 106 10.99 -20.38 25.91
CA PRO A 106 12.43 -20.17 26.02
C PRO A 106 12.83 -18.73 26.41
N ALA A 107 12.01 -17.73 26.06
CA ALA A 107 12.19 -16.33 26.44
C ALA A 107 11.60 -16.01 27.83
N GLY A 108 11.17 -17.02 28.58
CA GLY A 108 10.59 -16.92 29.91
C GLY A 108 9.06 -16.74 29.91
N GLY A 109 8.42 -17.40 30.88
CA GLY A 109 6.97 -17.43 31.04
C GLY A 109 6.33 -18.64 30.35
N TRP A 110 5.07 -18.48 29.94
CA TRP A 110 4.27 -19.52 29.32
C TRP A 110 3.68 -19.04 27.99
N SER A 111 3.71 -19.90 26.98
CA SER A 111 3.11 -19.63 25.68
C SER A 111 2.37 -20.87 25.15
N VAL A 112 1.46 -20.65 24.22
CA VAL A 112 0.69 -21.69 23.53
C VAL A 112 1.01 -21.59 22.06
N ASP A 113 1.47 -22.70 21.47
CA ASP A 113 1.67 -22.80 20.03
C ASP A 113 0.41 -23.36 19.36
N LEU A 114 -0.22 -22.55 18.53
CA LEU A 114 -1.41 -22.89 17.75
C LEU A 114 -1.06 -23.28 16.30
N THR A 115 0.22 -23.20 15.91
CA THR A 115 0.70 -23.55 14.56
C THR A 115 0.30 -24.97 14.15
N PRO A 116 0.47 -26.01 15.00
CA PRO A 116 0.09 -27.38 14.63
C PRO A 116 -1.40 -27.50 14.28
N ARG A 117 -2.27 -26.77 14.98
CA ARG A 117 -3.72 -26.77 14.71
C ARG A 117 -4.05 -26.12 13.38
N LEU A 118 -3.35 -25.05 13.02
CA LEU A 118 -3.53 -24.42 11.73
C LEU A 118 -2.99 -25.31 10.59
N SER A 119 -1.91 -26.04 10.83
CA SER A 119 -1.40 -27.06 9.89
C SER A 119 -2.37 -28.24 9.70
N GLU A 120 -3.03 -28.72 10.76
CA GLU A 120 -4.09 -29.73 10.66
C GLU A 120 -5.27 -29.23 9.82
N LEU A 121 -5.71 -27.98 10.05
CA LEU A 121 -6.77 -27.36 9.24
C LEU A 121 -6.35 -27.17 7.79
N ALA A 122 -5.08 -26.82 7.54
CA ALA A 122 -4.54 -26.70 6.19
C ALA A 122 -4.57 -28.05 5.46
N ALA A 123 -4.18 -29.14 6.15
CA ALA A 123 -4.28 -30.49 5.60
C ALA A 123 -5.75 -30.90 5.33
N GLU A 124 -6.69 -30.59 6.24
CA GLU A 124 -8.13 -30.85 6.08
C GLU A 124 -8.71 -30.10 4.86
N ALA A 125 -8.31 -28.85 4.65
CA ALA A 125 -8.72 -28.05 3.50
C ALA A 125 -7.93 -28.37 2.21
N GLY A 126 -6.90 -29.23 2.28
CA GLY A 126 -6.02 -29.56 1.17
C GLY A 126 -5.14 -28.39 0.70
N VAL A 127 -4.70 -27.53 1.61
CA VAL A 127 -3.81 -26.40 1.36
C VAL A 127 -2.34 -26.84 1.46
N ALA A 128 -1.59 -26.67 0.38
CA ALA A 128 -0.16 -26.91 0.31
C ALA A 128 0.62 -25.61 0.55
N ALA A 129 0.67 -25.15 1.80
CA ALA A 129 1.40 -23.94 2.20
C ALA A 129 2.14 -24.15 3.52
N THR A 130 3.27 -23.44 3.66
CA THR A 130 3.93 -23.29 4.96
C THR A 130 3.07 -22.39 5.84
N VAL A 131 2.91 -22.78 7.11
CA VAL A 131 2.10 -22.03 8.08
C VAL A 131 3.03 -21.17 8.93
N ASP A 132 2.76 -19.87 8.96
CA ASP A 132 3.47 -18.95 9.85
C ASP A 132 3.20 -19.31 11.32
N PRO A 133 4.20 -19.17 12.21
CA PRO A 133 4.01 -19.47 13.63
C PRO A 133 2.87 -18.65 14.25
N VAL A 134 1.91 -19.33 14.88
CA VAL A 134 0.79 -18.69 15.61
C VAL A 134 0.95 -18.99 17.09
N THR A 135 1.48 -18.03 17.85
CA THR A 135 1.71 -18.19 19.29
C THR A 135 0.85 -17.24 20.12
N VAL A 136 0.37 -17.73 21.27
CA VAL A 136 -0.36 -16.93 22.27
C VAL A 136 0.45 -16.91 23.55
N ARG A 137 0.98 -15.75 23.93
CA ARG A 137 1.72 -15.59 25.19
C ARG A 137 0.75 -15.39 26.34
N LEU A 138 0.92 -16.16 27.41
CA LEU A 138 0.12 -16.03 28.63
C LEU A 138 0.64 -14.89 29.53
N PRO A 139 -0.22 -14.27 30.35
CA PRO A 139 0.19 -13.29 31.34
C PRO A 139 1.27 -13.83 32.28
N ALA A 140 2.16 -12.96 32.74
CA ALA A 140 3.25 -13.33 33.65
C ALA A 140 2.77 -13.93 34.98
N ALA A 141 1.52 -13.70 35.37
CA ALA A 141 0.90 -14.30 36.55
C ALA A 141 0.49 -15.77 36.36
N TRP A 142 0.35 -16.26 35.13
CA TRP A 142 -0.14 -17.61 34.86
C TRP A 142 0.84 -18.69 35.35
N ARG A 143 0.35 -19.67 36.10
CA ARG A 143 1.12 -20.85 36.55
C ARG A 143 0.24 -22.10 36.51
N LEU A 144 0.87 -23.27 36.47
CA LEU A 144 0.19 -24.58 36.45
C LEU A 144 -0.54 -24.91 37.76
N ASP A 145 -0.02 -24.43 38.90
CA ASP A 145 -0.51 -24.69 40.25
C ASP A 145 -1.66 -23.77 40.67
N LEU A 146 -2.00 -22.75 39.87
CA LEU A 146 -3.16 -21.91 40.12
C LEU A 146 -4.47 -22.69 40.04
N PRO A 147 -5.50 -22.29 40.82
CA PRO A 147 -6.85 -22.83 40.70
C PRO A 147 -7.36 -22.78 39.26
N ALA A 148 -8.14 -23.78 38.85
CA ALA A 148 -8.61 -23.91 37.46
C ALA A 148 -9.37 -22.66 36.96
N ALA A 149 -10.15 -22.01 37.83
CA ALA A 149 -10.87 -20.78 37.50
C ALA A 149 -9.93 -19.60 37.21
N GLU A 150 -8.87 -19.42 38.01
CA GLU A 150 -7.86 -18.38 37.79
C GLU A 150 -7.05 -18.64 36.51
N ARG A 151 -6.69 -19.91 36.26
CA ARG A 151 -6.03 -20.29 35.00
C ARG A 151 -6.91 -20.00 33.79
N HIS A 152 -8.21 -20.30 33.89
CA HIS A 152 -9.18 -20.02 32.84
C HIS A 152 -9.31 -18.51 32.56
N GLU A 153 -9.39 -17.68 33.61
CA GLU A 153 -9.46 -16.22 33.46
C GLU A 153 -8.20 -15.64 32.80
N LEU A 154 -7.02 -16.06 33.24
CA LEU A 154 -5.75 -15.61 32.65
C LEU A 154 -5.57 -16.09 31.21
N ALA A 155 -6.02 -17.31 30.89
CA ALA A 155 -6.10 -17.81 29.51
C ALA A 155 -7.07 -16.98 28.65
N ALA A 156 -8.21 -16.59 29.20
CA ALA A 156 -9.17 -15.72 28.52
C ALA A 156 -8.58 -14.33 28.25
N GLN A 157 -7.83 -13.76 29.19
CA GLN A 157 -7.10 -12.49 28.99
C GLN A 157 -6.05 -12.61 27.88
N ALA A 158 -5.30 -13.71 27.84
CA ALA A 158 -4.30 -13.98 26.81
C ALA A 158 -4.93 -14.04 25.40
N LEU A 159 -6.02 -14.80 25.26
CA LEU A 159 -6.76 -14.91 24.00
C LEU A 159 -7.34 -13.56 23.59
N ALA A 160 -7.95 -12.84 24.53
CA ALA A 160 -8.47 -11.51 24.24
C ALA A 160 -7.38 -10.58 23.74
N ALA A 161 -6.16 -10.64 24.31
CA ALA A 161 -4.99 -9.89 23.85
C ALA A 161 -4.56 -10.28 22.43
N ALA A 162 -4.48 -11.59 22.15
CA ALA A 162 -4.05 -12.15 20.86
C ALA A 162 -5.09 -12.03 19.72
N ALA A 163 -6.37 -11.79 20.05
CA ALA A 163 -7.50 -11.68 19.12
C ALA A 163 -7.51 -10.39 18.29
N ARG A 164 -6.39 -10.12 17.59
CA ARG A 164 -6.21 -8.99 16.67
C ARG A 164 -5.43 -9.34 15.41
N PRO A 165 -6.12 -9.76 14.34
CA PRO A 165 -7.53 -10.12 14.31
C PRO A 165 -7.93 -11.35 15.14
N ALA A 166 -9.22 -11.38 15.54
CA ALA A 166 -9.84 -12.53 16.22
C ALA A 166 -10.10 -13.71 15.28
N TRP A 167 -10.11 -13.45 13.97
CA TRP A 167 -10.19 -14.45 12.92
C TRP A 167 -8.87 -14.48 12.14
N ARG A 168 -8.16 -15.60 12.18
CA ARG A 168 -6.92 -15.85 11.44
C ARG A 168 -7.23 -16.77 10.29
N VAL A 169 -7.01 -16.31 9.06
CA VAL A 169 -7.32 -17.08 7.85
C VAL A 169 -6.04 -17.31 7.07
N LEU A 170 -5.68 -18.57 6.88
CA LEU A 170 -4.67 -19.01 5.93
C LEU A 170 -5.37 -19.33 4.61
N ILE A 171 -5.03 -18.59 3.55
CA ILE A 171 -5.51 -18.89 2.20
C ILE A 171 -4.35 -19.46 1.42
N GLY A 172 -4.56 -20.62 0.80
CA GLY A 172 -3.55 -21.23 -0.05
C GLY A 172 -4.16 -22.02 -1.19
N ARG A 173 -3.29 -22.73 -1.90
CA ARG A 173 -3.61 -23.54 -3.09
C ARG A 173 -3.39 -25.01 -2.81
N SER A 174 -3.93 -25.88 -3.65
CA SER A 174 -3.73 -27.33 -3.59
C SER A 174 -2.30 -27.75 -3.90
N VAL A 175 -1.57 -26.91 -4.63
CA VAL A 175 -0.17 -27.16 -5.02
C VAL A 175 0.70 -26.05 -4.46
N ALA A 176 1.77 -26.43 -3.77
CA ALA A 176 2.75 -25.47 -3.27
C ALA A 176 3.40 -24.72 -4.43
N ALA A 177 3.66 -23.42 -4.22
CA ALA A 177 4.46 -22.66 -5.18
C ALA A 177 5.84 -23.33 -5.31
N PRO A 178 6.40 -23.42 -6.54
CA PRO A 178 7.74 -23.96 -6.72
C PRO A 178 8.75 -23.10 -5.95
N PRO A 179 9.79 -23.71 -5.34
CA PRO A 179 10.80 -22.94 -4.63
C PRO A 179 11.50 -21.97 -5.59
N VAL A 180 11.74 -20.75 -5.11
CA VAL A 180 12.45 -19.73 -5.89
C VAL A 180 13.94 -20.02 -5.81
N ASP A 181 14.59 -20.20 -6.96
CA ASP A 181 16.05 -20.21 -7.06
C ASP A 181 16.61 -18.78 -6.90
N PRO A 182 17.37 -18.47 -5.84
CA PRO A 182 17.93 -17.15 -5.60
C PRO A 182 18.86 -16.67 -6.73
N ALA A 183 19.65 -17.58 -7.35
CA ALA A 183 20.57 -17.20 -8.41
C ALA A 183 19.81 -16.72 -9.65
N ARG A 184 18.85 -17.54 -10.11
CA ARG A 184 17.96 -17.18 -11.21
C ARG A 184 17.15 -15.92 -10.92
N ARG A 185 16.74 -15.71 -9.66
CA ARG A 185 16.05 -14.47 -9.25
C ARG A 185 16.96 -13.26 -9.38
N LEU A 186 18.19 -13.34 -8.89
CA LEU A 186 19.17 -12.26 -9.00
C LEU A 186 19.46 -11.92 -10.45
N ASP A 187 19.69 -12.92 -11.31
CA ASP A 187 19.95 -12.72 -12.73
C ASP A 187 18.78 -12.03 -13.44
N ARG A 188 17.54 -12.43 -13.11
CA ARG A 188 16.34 -11.76 -13.62
C ARG A 188 16.27 -10.30 -13.18
N LEU A 189 16.56 -10.02 -11.89
CA LEU A 189 16.52 -8.66 -11.36
C LEU A 189 17.61 -7.77 -12.01
N CYS A 190 18.82 -8.30 -12.21
CA CYS A 190 19.91 -7.61 -12.90
C CYS A 190 19.54 -7.29 -14.35
N ALA A 191 19.05 -8.28 -15.10
CA ALA A 191 18.63 -8.08 -16.49
C ALA A 191 17.52 -7.03 -16.62
N LEU A 192 16.57 -7.03 -15.68
CA LEU A 192 15.52 -6.03 -15.66
C LEU A 192 16.05 -4.64 -15.26
N ALA A 193 17.06 -4.54 -14.38
CA ALA A 193 17.71 -3.26 -14.07
C ALA A 193 18.27 -2.60 -15.33
N ASP A 194 18.98 -3.39 -16.15
CA ASP A 194 19.56 -2.93 -17.41
C ASP A 194 18.48 -2.55 -18.44
N LEU A 195 17.38 -3.29 -18.52
CA LEU A 195 16.23 -2.94 -19.38
C LEU A 195 15.54 -1.65 -18.93
N LEU A 196 15.36 -1.47 -17.63
CA LEU A 196 14.63 -0.32 -17.08
C LEU A 196 15.52 0.91 -16.93
N LEU A 197 16.82 0.80 -17.17
CA LEU A 197 17.82 1.83 -16.90
C LEU A 197 17.72 2.30 -15.44
N LEU A 198 17.73 1.34 -14.52
CA LEU A 198 17.70 1.54 -13.08
C LEU A 198 18.92 0.88 -12.44
N ASP A 199 19.21 1.26 -11.21
CA ASP A 199 20.13 0.52 -10.36
C ASP A 199 19.38 -0.60 -9.65
N LEU A 200 19.91 -1.81 -9.66
CA LEU A 200 19.52 -2.83 -8.69
C LEU A 200 20.47 -2.74 -7.50
N VAL A 201 19.93 -2.45 -6.33
CA VAL A 201 20.69 -2.28 -5.09
C VAL A 201 20.43 -3.45 -4.16
N VAL A 202 21.50 -4.17 -3.83
CA VAL A 202 21.54 -5.12 -2.72
C VAL A 202 22.23 -4.43 -1.55
N GLU A 203 21.54 -4.31 -0.43
CA GLU A 203 22.02 -3.56 0.73
C GLU A 203 22.08 -4.45 1.97
N THR A 204 23.14 -4.25 2.75
CA THR A 204 23.25 -4.78 4.11
C THR A 204 23.35 -3.64 5.11
N ARG A 205 22.52 -3.65 6.15
CA ARG A 205 22.59 -2.71 7.27
C ARG A 205 22.69 -3.42 8.60
N ARG A 206 23.38 -2.81 9.55
CA ARG A 206 23.39 -3.28 10.94
C ARG A 206 22.13 -2.80 11.65
N HIS A 207 21.37 -3.74 12.21
CA HIS A 207 20.24 -3.50 13.09
C HIS A 207 20.39 -4.38 14.32
N ASP A 208 20.38 -3.78 15.52
CA ASP A 208 20.57 -4.48 16.80
C ASP A 208 21.78 -5.43 16.86
N GLY A 209 22.87 -5.05 16.18
CA GLY A 209 24.12 -5.82 16.12
C GLY A 209 24.17 -6.87 14.99
N GLU A 210 23.04 -7.19 14.36
CA GLU A 210 22.94 -8.15 13.27
C GLU A 210 22.91 -7.46 11.90
N LEU A 211 23.34 -8.17 10.85
CA LEU A 211 23.22 -7.69 9.48
C LEU A 211 21.88 -8.11 8.88
N ARG A 212 21.18 -7.13 8.33
CA ARG A 212 19.88 -7.30 7.67
C ARG A 212 19.99 -6.92 6.20
N TRP A 213 19.31 -7.67 5.35
CA TRP A 213 19.47 -7.65 3.90
C TRP A 213 18.22 -7.15 3.20
N ALA A 214 18.42 -6.41 2.12
CA ALA A 214 17.35 -5.94 1.26
C ALA A 214 17.78 -5.85 -0.21
N VAL A 215 16.83 -6.03 -1.10
CA VAL A 215 17.01 -5.92 -2.56
C VAL A 215 15.95 -4.96 -3.11
N ARG A 216 16.35 -4.00 -3.94
CA ARG A 216 15.41 -3.00 -4.50
C ARG A 216 15.97 -2.33 -5.75
N TYR A 217 15.10 -1.70 -6.51
CA TYR A 217 15.49 -0.77 -7.56
C TYR A 217 15.59 0.68 -7.06
N GLU A 218 16.53 1.42 -7.62
CA GLU A 218 16.72 2.85 -7.41
C GLU A 218 16.93 3.57 -8.75
N VAL A 219 16.51 4.83 -8.82
CA VAL A 219 16.92 5.71 -9.92
C VAL A 219 18.41 6.06 -9.69
N PRO A 220 19.28 6.03 -10.71
CA PRO A 220 20.68 6.40 -10.53
C PRO A 220 20.85 7.75 -9.84
N GLY A 221 21.75 7.80 -8.85
CA GLY A 221 21.98 8.98 -8.03
C GLY A 221 20.94 9.21 -6.93
N SER A 222 20.02 8.27 -6.70
CA SER A 222 19.14 8.31 -5.52
C SER A 222 19.98 8.26 -4.24
N PRO A 223 19.64 9.04 -3.19
CA PRO A 223 20.31 8.94 -1.90
C PRO A 223 20.02 7.59 -1.25
N VAL A 224 20.90 7.19 -0.32
CA VAL A 224 20.67 6.00 0.51
C VAL A 224 19.43 6.25 1.39
N PRO A 225 18.41 5.36 1.38
CA PRO A 225 17.20 5.57 2.17
C PRO A 225 17.49 5.74 3.66
N ASP A 226 16.85 6.69 4.34
CA ASP A 226 17.13 6.97 5.76
C ASP A 226 16.73 5.83 6.68
N ARG A 227 15.66 5.10 6.34
CA ARG A 227 15.17 3.95 7.10
C ARG A 227 15.57 2.65 6.41
N PRO A 228 15.86 1.59 7.17
CA PRO A 228 15.86 0.26 6.59
C PRO A 228 14.48 -0.01 5.97
N PRO A 229 14.40 -0.82 4.91
CA PRO A 229 13.12 -1.24 4.35
C PRO A 229 12.26 -1.91 5.41
N ALA A 230 10.93 -1.85 5.23
CA ALA A 230 9.96 -2.39 6.19
C ALA A 230 10.10 -3.91 6.38
N THR A 231 10.66 -4.59 5.38
CA THR A 231 10.97 -6.02 5.40
C THR A 231 12.48 -6.18 5.30
N ASP A 232 13.09 -6.83 6.30
CA ASP A 232 14.53 -7.00 6.38
C ASP A 232 14.90 -8.47 6.62
N PHE A 233 15.67 -9.04 5.70
CA PHE A 233 15.92 -10.48 5.68
C PHE A 233 17.22 -10.83 6.41
N ALA A 234 17.30 -12.04 6.97
CA ALA A 234 18.48 -12.50 7.69
C ALA A 234 19.70 -12.70 6.77
N ASP A 235 19.48 -13.05 5.50
CA ASP A 235 20.53 -13.22 4.50
C ASP A 235 20.05 -12.90 3.08
N LEU A 236 21.00 -12.89 2.12
CA LEU A 236 20.73 -12.58 0.72
C LEU A 236 19.84 -13.62 0.02
N PRO A 237 20.03 -14.95 0.18
CA PRO A 237 19.11 -15.94 -0.38
C PRO A 237 17.66 -15.73 0.08
N ALA A 238 17.42 -15.48 1.36
CA ALA A 238 16.11 -15.18 1.89
C ALA A 238 15.55 -13.88 1.29
N ALA A 239 16.38 -12.84 1.16
CA ALA A 239 15.97 -11.58 0.52
C ALA A 239 15.55 -11.79 -0.94
N LEU A 240 16.30 -12.58 -1.71
CA LEU A 240 15.96 -12.88 -3.11
C LEU A 240 14.71 -13.76 -3.22
N ALA A 241 14.55 -14.75 -2.33
CA ALA A 241 13.34 -15.57 -2.32
C ALA A 241 12.09 -14.76 -1.97
N GLY A 242 12.21 -13.81 -1.04
CA GLY A 242 11.11 -12.98 -0.55
C GLY A 242 10.89 -11.64 -1.25
N THR A 243 11.70 -11.28 -2.26
CA THR A 243 11.54 -10.03 -3.01
C THR A 243 11.26 -10.34 -4.48
N ASP A 244 10.05 -10.04 -4.94
CA ASP A 244 9.72 -10.05 -6.35
C ASP A 244 10.02 -8.72 -7.07
N VAL A 245 9.68 -8.67 -8.35
CA VAL A 245 9.95 -7.49 -9.17
C VAL A 245 9.11 -6.29 -8.72
N ALA A 246 7.85 -6.51 -8.35
CA ALA A 246 6.97 -5.47 -7.84
C ALA A 246 7.46 -4.99 -6.46
N ASP A 247 7.86 -5.91 -5.58
CA ASP A 247 8.46 -5.58 -4.28
C ASP A 247 9.73 -4.74 -4.44
N ALA A 248 10.60 -5.10 -5.38
CA ALA A 248 11.83 -4.37 -5.65
C ALA A 248 11.57 -2.95 -6.21
N LEU A 249 10.48 -2.77 -6.97
CA LEU A 249 10.05 -1.48 -7.53
C LEU A 249 9.26 -0.64 -6.51
N ALA A 250 8.62 -1.25 -5.51
CA ALA A 250 7.84 -0.56 -4.50
C ALA A 250 8.67 0.51 -3.78
N GLY A 251 8.12 1.72 -3.63
CA GLY A 251 8.74 2.90 -3.05
C GLY A 251 9.80 3.58 -3.93
N LEU A 252 9.91 3.24 -5.22
CA LEU A 252 10.85 3.88 -6.15
C LEU A 252 10.63 5.39 -6.24
N THR A 253 9.38 5.84 -6.24
CA THR A 253 8.99 7.27 -6.26
C THR A 253 9.46 8.00 -5.02
N GLU A 254 9.32 7.40 -3.84
CA GLU A 254 9.80 8.01 -2.60
C GLU A 254 11.34 8.10 -2.58
N ARG A 255 12.03 7.02 -2.97
CA ARG A 255 13.51 6.96 -2.97
C ARG A 255 14.14 7.87 -4.02
N GLY A 256 13.54 7.93 -5.20
CA GLY A 256 14.03 8.72 -6.33
C GLY A 256 13.61 10.19 -6.30
N ARG A 257 12.89 10.64 -5.26
CA ARG A 257 12.40 12.03 -5.14
C ARG A 257 13.50 13.07 -5.28
N ASP A 258 14.65 12.81 -4.65
CA ASP A 258 15.81 13.71 -4.64
C ASP A 258 16.89 13.30 -5.66
N ALA A 259 16.61 12.30 -6.49
CA ALA A 259 17.53 11.87 -7.55
C ALA A 259 17.56 12.90 -8.70
N PRO A 260 18.73 13.10 -9.35
CA PRO A 260 18.84 14.07 -10.43
C PRO A 260 18.01 13.64 -11.65
N ALA A 261 17.11 14.53 -12.11
CA ALA A 261 16.37 14.33 -13.33
C ALA A 261 17.28 14.54 -14.56
N ARG A 262 17.52 13.48 -15.34
CA ARG A 262 18.35 13.50 -16.55
C ARG A 262 17.68 12.75 -17.68
N MET A 263 17.87 13.23 -18.90
CA MET A 263 17.39 12.59 -20.13
C MET A 263 17.98 11.19 -20.25
N LEU A 264 17.22 10.26 -20.84
CA LEU A 264 17.69 8.90 -21.12
C LEU A 264 18.12 8.81 -22.58
N ARG A 265 19.27 8.18 -22.81
CA ARG A 265 19.84 7.84 -24.12
C ARG A 265 19.94 6.33 -24.23
N PRO A 266 18.79 5.62 -24.33
CA PRO A 266 18.81 4.17 -24.44
C PRO A 266 19.59 3.74 -25.69
N ASP A 267 20.46 2.75 -25.54
CA ASP A 267 21.13 2.13 -26.68
C ASP A 267 20.20 1.05 -27.27
N PRO A 268 19.64 1.26 -28.47
CA PRO A 268 18.67 0.33 -29.06
C PRO A 268 19.30 -1.01 -29.48
N LEU A 269 20.63 -1.11 -29.55
CA LEU A 269 21.35 -2.30 -29.98
C LEU A 269 21.99 -3.08 -28.82
N ARG A 270 21.82 -2.61 -27.59
CA ARG A 270 22.49 -3.20 -26.44
C ARG A 270 21.99 -4.64 -26.18
N PRO A 271 22.84 -5.66 -26.31
CA PRO A 271 22.44 -7.02 -25.98
C PRO A 271 22.23 -7.13 -24.46
N LEU A 272 21.17 -7.81 -24.05
CA LEU A 272 21.00 -8.22 -22.66
C LEU A 272 22.11 -9.20 -22.32
N ILE A 273 23.11 -8.73 -21.57
CA ILE A 273 24.17 -9.59 -21.06
C ILE A 273 23.54 -10.44 -19.97
N PRO A 274 23.52 -11.78 -20.10
CA PRO A 274 23.09 -12.63 -18.99
C PRO A 274 24.03 -12.34 -17.82
N ALA A 275 23.47 -11.79 -16.74
CA ALA A 275 24.23 -11.72 -15.50
C ALA A 275 24.50 -13.17 -15.08
N ALA A 276 25.77 -13.55 -14.95
CA ALA A 276 26.13 -14.78 -14.25
C ALA A 276 26.36 -14.39 -12.78
N SER A 277 25.28 -14.11 -12.05
CA SER A 277 25.39 -13.54 -10.71
C SER A 277 25.65 -14.64 -9.67
N ASP A 278 26.86 -14.67 -9.13
CA ASP A 278 27.17 -15.50 -7.96
C ASP A 278 26.65 -14.81 -6.68
N VAL A 279 25.47 -15.25 -6.23
CA VAL A 279 24.81 -14.79 -4.99
C VAL A 279 25.77 -14.87 -3.80
N ALA A 280 26.55 -15.95 -3.68
CA ALA A 280 27.47 -16.14 -2.57
C ALA A 280 28.65 -15.17 -2.64
N ARG A 281 29.15 -14.85 -3.84
CA ARG A 281 30.18 -13.82 -4.04
C ARG A 281 29.68 -12.43 -3.64
N VAL A 282 28.50 -12.03 -4.09
CA VAL A 282 27.88 -10.73 -3.71
C VAL A 282 27.73 -10.67 -2.18
N ALA A 283 27.19 -11.72 -1.57
CA ALA A 283 26.99 -11.78 -0.13
C ALA A 283 28.31 -11.72 0.66
N ARG A 284 29.35 -12.47 0.23
CA ARG A 284 30.67 -12.41 0.88
C ARG A 284 31.29 -11.02 0.78
N ARG A 285 31.18 -10.37 -0.38
CA ARG A 285 31.77 -9.04 -0.58
C ARG A 285 31.08 -7.98 0.29
N LEU A 286 29.76 -7.97 0.35
CA LEU A 286 29.00 -7.04 1.21
C LEU A 286 29.30 -7.20 2.70
N ARG A 287 29.46 -8.44 3.18
CA ARG A 287 29.89 -8.68 4.57
C ARG A 287 31.29 -8.13 4.83
N ALA A 288 32.22 -8.28 3.88
CA ALA A 288 33.57 -7.74 3.99
C ALA A 288 33.56 -6.20 4.00
N ASP A 289 32.81 -5.57 3.09
CA ASP A 289 32.69 -4.11 3.02
C ASP A 289 32.01 -3.53 4.29
N SER A 290 31.07 -4.27 4.91
CA SER A 290 30.41 -3.92 6.18
C SER A 290 31.26 -4.18 7.44
N ALA A 291 32.41 -4.86 7.31
CA ALA A 291 33.31 -5.16 8.43
C ALA A 291 34.38 -4.08 8.63
N GLY A 292 34.51 -3.13 7.71
CA GLY A 292 35.44 -2.00 7.83
C GLY A 292 35.17 -1.13 9.07
N ARG A 293 36.17 -0.34 9.46
CA ARG A 293 36.10 0.59 10.61
C ARG A 293 36.27 2.03 10.15
N THR A 294 35.49 2.93 10.74
CA THR A 294 35.66 4.38 10.60
C THR A 294 35.51 5.02 11.98
N GLY A 295 36.50 5.82 12.41
CA GLY A 295 36.39 6.64 13.63
C GLY A 295 36.13 5.85 14.93
N GLY A 296 36.66 4.61 15.06
CA GLY A 296 36.54 3.79 16.27
C GLY A 296 35.31 2.87 16.35
N GLY A 297 34.38 2.93 15.39
CA GLY A 297 33.22 2.04 15.28
C GLY A 297 33.21 1.22 13.99
N GLY A 298 32.41 0.15 13.96
CA GLY A 298 32.12 -0.60 12.72
C GLY A 298 31.23 0.22 11.77
N LEU A 299 31.38 -0.01 10.47
CA LEU A 299 30.54 0.64 9.46
C LEU A 299 29.06 0.25 9.63
N PRO A 300 28.12 1.19 9.39
CA PRO A 300 26.68 0.93 9.51
C PRO A 300 26.13 -0.06 8.48
N GLY A 301 26.85 -0.28 7.36
CA GLY A 301 26.42 -1.19 6.30
C GLY A 301 27.23 -1.05 5.01
N ALA A 302 26.74 -1.67 3.94
CA ALA A 302 27.32 -1.62 2.60
C ALA A 302 26.23 -1.83 1.54
N GLN A 303 26.54 -1.46 0.29
CA GLN A 303 25.69 -1.67 -0.88
C GLN A 303 26.49 -2.29 -2.03
N ALA A 304 25.83 -3.17 -2.77
CA ALA A 304 26.27 -3.70 -4.05
C ALA A 304 25.22 -3.23 -5.07
N ILE A 305 25.67 -2.49 -6.05
CA ILE A 305 24.83 -1.78 -7.01
C ILE A 305 25.13 -2.37 -8.38
N TRP A 306 24.16 -3.07 -8.95
CA TRP A 306 24.24 -3.48 -10.34
C TRP A 306 23.81 -2.32 -11.23
N ARG A 307 24.73 -1.87 -12.06
CA ARG A 307 24.53 -0.79 -13.02
C ARG A 307 25.31 -1.11 -14.28
N ASP A 308 24.64 -1.03 -15.41
CA ASP A 308 25.27 -1.11 -16.73
C ASP A 308 26.03 -2.43 -16.93
N GLY A 309 25.44 -3.56 -16.51
CA GLY A 309 26.06 -4.88 -16.62
C GLY A 309 27.16 -5.19 -15.60
N HIS A 310 27.38 -4.34 -14.59
CA HIS A 310 28.49 -4.46 -13.63
C HIS A 310 28.06 -4.25 -12.18
N TRP A 311 28.69 -4.98 -11.25
CA TRP A 311 28.54 -4.79 -9.81
C TRP A 311 29.53 -3.74 -9.28
N TRP A 312 28.99 -2.72 -8.63
CA TRP A 312 29.72 -1.68 -7.90
C TRP A 312 29.52 -1.87 -6.41
N HIS A 313 30.61 -1.93 -5.65
CA HIS A 313 30.57 -2.16 -4.20
C HIS A 313 30.99 -0.91 -3.44
N THR A 314 30.21 -0.53 -2.43
CA THR A 314 30.46 0.68 -1.64
C THR A 314 30.05 0.49 -0.19
N ALA A 315 30.89 0.94 0.73
CA ALA A 315 30.56 0.98 2.15
C ALA A 315 29.62 2.17 2.44
N LEU A 316 28.77 2.04 3.46
CA LEU A 316 27.93 3.12 3.95
C LEU A 316 28.61 3.83 5.10
N ARG A 317 28.58 5.15 5.11
CA ARG A 317 29.09 5.99 6.22
C ARG A 317 28.01 6.95 6.73
N PRO A 318 28.06 7.34 8.02
CA PRO A 318 27.24 8.44 8.52
C PRO A 318 27.58 9.74 7.77
N GLY A 319 26.55 10.46 7.31
CA GLY A 319 26.66 11.81 6.74
C GLY A 319 26.61 12.90 7.81
N GLU A 320 26.42 14.15 7.37
CA GLU A 320 26.18 15.27 8.28
C GLU A 320 24.79 15.17 8.92
N PRO A 321 24.66 15.39 10.24
CA PRO A 321 23.37 15.40 10.90
C PRO A 321 22.43 16.46 10.30
N VAL A 322 21.25 16.02 9.86
CA VAL A 322 20.19 16.86 9.34
C VAL A 322 19.17 17.10 10.44
N GLU A 323 18.86 18.37 10.67
CA GLU A 323 17.79 18.78 11.56
C GLU A 323 16.49 18.98 10.77
N THR A 324 15.40 18.39 11.25
CA THR A 324 14.06 18.58 10.71
C THR A 324 13.12 19.01 11.82
N LEU A 325 12.41 20.12 11.61
CA LEU A 325 11.38 20.63 12.51
C LEU A 325 10.01 20.17 12.03
N VAL A 326 9.27 19.44 12.88
CA VAL A 326 7.96 18.89 12.55
C VAL A 326 6.91 19.45 13.51
N ALA A 327 5.94 20.18 12.96
CA ALA A 327 4.78 20.63 13.72
C ALA A 327 3.95 19.43 14.16
N GLN A 328 3.61 19.39 15.44
CA GLN A 328 2.78 18.35 16.02
C GLN A 328 1.32 18.82 16.12
N PRO A 329 0.34 17.90 16.07
CA PRO A 329 -1.05 18.23 16.34
C PRO A 329 -1.30 18.87 17.72
N THR A 330 -0.37 18.72 18.67
CA THR A 330 -0.43 19.38 19.99
C THR A 330 -0.15 20.89 19.93
N GLY A 331 0.35 21.42 18.80
CA GLY A 331 0.84 22.79 18.67
C GLY A 331 2.34 22.94 19.01
N GLN A 332 3.00 21.89 19.48
CA GLN A 332 4.46 21.88 19.70
C GLN A 332 5.20 21.59 18.39
N VAL A 333 6.47 21.95 18.33
CA VAL A 333 7.38 21.68 17.21
C VAL A 333 8.43 20.69 17.68
N THR A 334 8.54 19.55 17.01
CA THR A 334 9.56 18.54 17.31
C THR A 334 10.78 18.74 16.44
N ARG A 335 11.94 18.90 17.06
CA ARG A 335 13.27 18.85 16.46
C ARG A 335 13.73 17.40 16.36
N LEU A 336 13.83 16.91 15.13
CA LEU A 336 14.38 15.61 14.77
C LEU A 336 15.78 15.83 14.21
N THR A 337 16.81 15.39 14.93
CA THR A 337 18.16 15.31 14.37
C THR A 337 18.39 13.88 13.89
N ARG A 338 18.68 13.71 12.61
CA ARG A 338 18.98 12.40 12.00
C ARG A 338 20.32 12.46 11.29
N THR A 339 21.04 11.35 11.31
CA THR A 339 22.29 11.22 10.57
C THR A 339 22.04 10.34 9.35
N PRO A 340 21.82 10.90 8.15
CA PRO A 340 21.57 10.10 6.95
C PRO A 340 22.81 9.27 6.62
N LEU A 341 22.60 8.12 5.98
CA LEU A 341 23.71 7.34 5.44
C LEU A 341 24.10 7.87 4.07
N ARG A 342 25.39 7.77 3.74
CA ARG A 342 25.93 8.10 2.42
C ARG A 342 26.80 6.96 1.93
N ARG A 343 26.80 6.74 0.61
CA ARG A 343 27.79 5.89 -0.04
C ARG A 343 29.17 6.53 0.15
N MET A 344 30.19 5.71 0.40
CA MET A 344 31.56 6.18 0.44
C MET A 344 32.01 6.60 -0.95
N ASP A 345 31.75 5.73 -1.92
CA ASP A 345 31.98 5.93 -3.34
C ASP A 345 30.66 5.77 -4.09
N GLU A 346 30.33 6.75 -4.93
CA GLU A 346 29.16 6.70 -5.81
C GLU A 346 29.55 5.99 -7.12
N PRO A 347 28.74 5.06 -7.64
CA PRO A 347 29.03 4.47 -8.94
C PRO A 347 29.02 5.56 -10.03
N PRO A 348 29.89 5.45 -11.06
CA PRO A 348 29.98 6.44 -12.11
C PRO A 348 28.68 6.54 -12.90
N ASP A 349 28.45 7.71 -13.52
CA ASP A 349 27.32 7.91 -14.42
C ASP A 349 27.38 6.90 -15.57
N PRO A 350 26.29 6.14 -15.81
CA PRO A 350 26.25 5.22 -16.93
C PRO A 350 26.08 5.98 -18.26
N PRO A 351 26.51 5.38 -19.38
CA PRO A 351 26.58 6.05 -20.69
C PRO A 351 25.21 6.46 -21.25
N TRP A 352 24.13 5.82 -20.79
CA TRP A 352 22.76 6.12 -21.18
C TRP A 352 22.15 7.30 -20.39
N LEU A 353 22.84 7.89 -19.40
CA LEU A 353 22.40 9.13 -18.76
C LEU A 353 22.85 10.35 -19.58
N GLY A 354 21.87 11.08 -20.11
CA GLY A 354 22.04 12.29 -20.89
C GLY A 354 22.11 13.57 -20.04
N GLU A 355 21.74 14.69 -20.63
CA GLU A 355 21.70 16.02 -20.02
C GLU A 355 20.61 16.15 -18.93
N PRO A 356 20.73 17.11 -18.00
CA PRO A 356 19.67 17.40 -17.03
C PRO A 356 18.33 17.75 -17.69
N VAL A 357 17.23 17.26 -17.13
CA VAL A 357 15.87 17.60 -17.58
C VAL A 357 15.58 19.07 -17.25
N PRO A 358 15.08 19.87 -18.22
CA PRO A 358 14.68 21.25 -17.96
C PRO A 358 13.60 21.34 -16.87
N THR A 359 13.77 22.30 -15.94
CA THR A 359 12.84 22.52 -14.82
C THR A 359 12.46 23.98 -14.69
N ARG A 360 11.29 24.22 -14.10
CA ARG A 360 10.85 25.55 -13.67
C ARG A 360 10.47 25.53 -12.18
N PRO A 361 10.61 26.65 -11.45
CA PRO A 361 10.16 26.73 -10.07
C PRO A 361 8.66 26.46 -9.93
N CYS A 362 8.26 25.72 -8.90
CA CYS A 362 6.86 25.51 -8.57
C CYS A 362 6.23 26.82 -8.07
N LEU A 363 5.20 27.31 -8.79
CA LEU A 363 4.51 28.56 -8.44
C LEU A 363 3.69 28.44 -7.14
N ALA A 364 3.23 27.24 -6.79
CA ALA A 364 2.52 26.96 -5.54
C ALA A 364 3.47 26.98 -4.31
N CYS A 365 4.76 26.77 -4.51
CA CYS A 365 5.76 26.81 -3.42
C CYS A 365 6.35 28.21 -3.18
N ARG A 366 5.91 29.25 -3.91
CA ARG A 366 6.41 30.61 -3.69
C ARG A 366 5.82 31.19 -2.40
N PRO A 367 6.63 31.83 -1.53
CA PRO A 367 6.17 32.34 -0.23
C PRO A 367 5.13 33.49 -0.32
N ALA A 368 4.71 33.91 -1.51
CA ALA A 368 3.78 35.04 -1.73
C ALA A 368 2.53 34.69 -2.56
N SER A 369 2.32 33.44 -3.01
CA SER A 369 1.14 33.09 -3.81
C SER A 369 -0.03 32.61 -2.95
N THR A 370 -0.99 33.53 -2.75
CA THR A 370 -2.44 33.30 -2.59
C THR A 370 -2.92 32.43 -1.42
N CYS A 371 -3.56 33.08 -0.45
CA CYS A 371 -4.46 32.46 0.53
C CYS A 371 -5.51 31.57 -0.17
N PRO A 372 -5.81 30.36 0.36
CA PRO A 372 -6.88 29.49 -0.16
C PRO A 372 -8.25 30.18 -0.26
N CYS A 373 -8.46 31.22 0.55
CA CYS A 373 -9.66 32.03 0.56
C CYS A 373 -9.98 32.75 -0.77
N ARG A 374 -9.01 32.91 -1.69
CA ARG A 374 -9.23 33.49 -3.03
C ARG A 374 -9.59 32.47 -4.11
N ALA A 375 -9.43 31.17 -3.88
CA ALA A 375 -9.66 30.14 -4.90
C ALA A 375 -11.15 29.91 -5.25
N HIS A 376 -12.08 30.53 -4.51
CA HIS A 376 -13.53 30.35 -4.69
C HIS A 376 -14.29 31.64 -5.11
N GLY A 377 -13.60 32.63 -5.67
CA GLY A 377 -14.27 33.71 -6.41
C GLY A 377 -15.15 34.68 -5.59
N ARG A 378 -15.07 34.71 -4.25
CA ARG A 378 -15.72 35.77 -3.47
C ARG A 378 -14.83 37.03 -3.43
N PRO A 379 -15.40 38.24 -3.62
CA PRO A 379 -14.67 39.47 -3.36
C PRO A 379 -14.28 39.49 -1.87
N ALA A 380 -13.06 39.95 -1.59
CA ALA A 380 -12.60 40.07 -0.22
C ALA A 380 -13.40 41.18 0.48
N ASP A 381 -14.20 40.84 1.49
CA ASP A 381 -14.53 41.81 2.52
C ASP A 381 -13.23 42.29 3.16
N GLY A 382 -13.12 43.59 3.41
CA GLY A 382 -11.90 44.30 3.82
C GLY A 382 -11.28 43.85 5.15
N ASP A 383 -11.82 42.82 5.79
CA ASP A 383 -11.42 42.31 7.11
C ASP A 383 -11.27 40.77 7.14
N CYS A 384 -10.47 40.24 6.22
CA CYS A 384 -9.99 38.86 6.35
C CYS A 384 -9.02 38.74 7.55
N THR A 385 -9.57 38.49 8.74
CA THR A 385 -8.85 38.24 9.99
C THR A 385 -8.22 36.85 10.06
N HIS A 386 -8.44 35.98 9.06
CA HIS A 386 -7.63 34.79 8.81
C HIS A 386 -6.27 35.14 8.18
N ARG A 387 -5.51 36.03 8.85
CA ARG A 387 -4.06 36.03 8.70
C ARG A 387 -3.54 34.74 9.32
N HIS A 388 -3.43 33.67 8.52
CA HIS A 388 -2.34 32.71 8.73
C HIS A 388 -1.02 33.42 8.39
N ARG A 389 -0.68 34.41 9.23
CA ARG A 389 0.67 34.87 9.45
C ARG A 389 1.39 33.69 10.09
N VAL A 390 2.13 32.95 9.29
CA VAL A 390 3.37 32.36 9.80
C VAL A 390 4.36 33.53 9.95
N THR A 391 4.12 34.43 10.92
CA THR A 391 5.12 35.43 11.32
C THR A 391 5.90 34.86 12.48
N GLY A 392 7.21 34.68 12.26
CA GLY A 392 8.17 34.12 13.21
C GLY A 392 9.00 32.98 12.64
N ALA A 393 8.68 32.51 11.43
CA ALA A 393 9.42 31.47 10.74
C ALA A 393 10.60 32.05 9.95
N PRO A 394 11.85 31.62 10.18
CA PRO A 394 12.93 31.85 9.23
C PRO A 394 12.57 31.18 7.89
N ALA A 395 13.11 31.72 6.79
CA ALA A 395 13.01 31.12 5.47
C ALA A 395 13.38 29.62 5.53
N GLY A 396 12.40 28.73 5.28
CA GLY A 396 12.62 27.28 5.41
C GLY A 396 11.40 26.45 5.84
N TRP A 397 10.24 27.06 6.09
CA TRP A 397 9.06 26.31 6.53
C TRP A 397 8.42 25.52 5.38
N ARG A 398 8.70 24.22 5.35
CA ARG A 398 7.93 23.23 4.58
C ARG A 398 6.72 22.84 5.45
N SER A 399 5.52 22.97 4.89
CA SER A 399 4.31 22.38 5.47
C SER A 399 4.52 20.87 5.69
N ALA A 400 3.90 20.28 6.72
CA ALA A 400 3.94 18.83 6.93
C ALA A 400 3.27 18.04 5.79
N LEU A 401 2.51 18.73 4.93
CA LEU A 401 1.95 18.21 3.69
C LEU A 401 2.87 18.62 2.53
N THR A 402 3.29 17.63 1.73
CA THR A 402 4.00 17.86 0.47
C THR A 402 3.14 18.70 -0.47
N CYS A 403 3.76 19.60 -1.24
CA CYS A 403 3.03 20.41 -2.21
C CYS A 403 2.38 19.49 -3.25
N ALA A 404 1.04 19.53 -3.37
CA ALA A 404 0.29 18.68 -4.30
C ALA A 404 0.61 18.95 -5.78
N THR A 405 1.29 20.05 -6.11
CA THR A 405 1.70 20.38 -7.48
C THR A 405 3.07 19.82 -7.85
N CYS A 406 4.05 19.85 -6.94
CA CYS A 406 5.44 19.43 -7.22
C CYS A 406 5.93 18.27 -6.35
N GLY A 407 5.05 17.65 -5.56
CA GLY A 407 5.43 16.59 -4.62
C GLY A 407 6.35 17.03 -3.49
N GLY A 408 6.57 18.34 -3.33
CA GLY A 408 7.53 18.89 -2.36
C GLY A 408 8.96 19.07 -2.91
N THR A 409 9.23 18.81 -4.19
CA THR A 409 10.56 19.07 -4.81
C THR A 409 10.82 20.58 -4.99
N GLY A 410 9.76 21.38 -5.09
CA GLY A 410 9.84 22.81 -5.42
C GLY A 410 10.09 23.10 -6.91
N LEU A 411 10.20 22.05 -7.73
CA LEU A 411 10.49 22.13 -9.17
C LEU A 411 9.39 21.40 -9.96
N MET A 412 9.10 21.91 -11.15
CA MET A 412 8.24 21.26 -12.14
C MET A 412 9.10 20.89 -13.34
N HIS A 413 9.10 19.62 -13.70
CA HIS A 413 9.79 19.13 -14.90
C HIS A 413 9.04 19.57 -16.17
N GLN A 414 9.78 19.96 -17.20
CA GLN A 414 9.23 20.29 -18.52
C GLN A 414 9.23 19.08 -19.46
N THR A 415 9.85 17.97 -19.03
CA THR A 415 9.86 16.69 -19.75
C THR A 415 9.39 15.60 -18.80
N ALA A 416 8.60 14.66 -19.31
CA ALA A 416 8.31 13.40 -18.63
C ALA A 416 9.00 12.25 -19.39
N LEU A 417 9.77 11.45 -18.66
CA LEU A 417 10.46 10.26 -19.17
C LEU A 417 9.65 9.04 -18.77
N ILE A 418 9.14 8.29 -19.74
CA ILE A 418 8.20 7.21 -19.48
C ILE A 418 8.82 5.91 -19.96
N THR A 419 8.92 4.93 -19.07
CA THR A 419 9.36 3.58 -19.40
C THR A 419 8.18 2.63 -19.29
N LEU A 420 7.75 2.03 -20.41
CA LEU A 420 6.74 0.97 -20.42
C LEU A 420 7.43 -0.39 -20.53
N THR A 421 7.01 -1.39 -19.76
CA THR A 421 7.66 -2.71 -19.72
C THR A 421 6.71 -3.87 -19.43
N ASP A 422 6.99 -5.05 -19.98
CA ASP A 422 6.31 -6.32 -19.60
C ASP A 422 6.98 -7.03 -18.41
N LEU A 423 7.97 -6.41 -17.76
CA LEU A 423 8.79 -6.98 -16.68
C LEU A 423 9.55 -8.27 -17.05
N ARG A 424 9.74 -8.51 -18.35
CA ARG A 424 10.44 -9.68 -18.88
C ARG A 424 11.54 -9.28 -19.84
N HIS A 425 11.17 -8.76 -21.02
CA HIS A 425 12.12 -8.52 -22.10
C HIS A 425 11.73 -7.36 -23.01
N ARG A 426 10.49 -6.87 -22.93
CA ARG A 426 10.02 -5.73 -23.73
C ARG A 426 10.08 -4.48 -22.89
N VAL A 427 10.66 -3.43 -23.47
CA VAL A 427 10.70 -2.10 -22.88
C VAL A 427 10.59 -1.04 -23.98
N VAL A 428 9.89 0.05 -23.69
CA VAL A 428 9.83 1.24 -24.53
C VAL A 428 10.12 2.44 -23.64
N HIS A 429 11.09 3.27 -24.03
CA HIS A 429 11.38 4.53 -23.38
C HIS A 429 10.86 5.69 -24.25
N LEU A 430 10.00 6.53 -23.66
CA LEU A 430 9.42 7.70 -24.30
C LEU A 430 9.89 8.95 -23.57
N ALA A 431 10.04 10.04 -24.31
CA ALA A 431 10.28 11.37 -23.76
C ALA A 431 9.20 12.32 -24.27
N TRP A 432 8.36 12.80 -23.36
CA TRP A 432 7.34 13.80 -23.65
C TRP A 432 7.86 15.18 -23.28
N HIS A 433 7.82 16.13 -24.20
CA HIS A 433 8.40 17.46 -24.05
C HIS A 433 7.31 18.53 -24.09
N ALA A 434 7.26 19.39 -23.07
CA ALA A 434 6.45 20.59 -23.11
C ALA A 434 7.01 21.60 -24.14
N GLY A 435 6.14 22.47 -24.64
CA GLY A 435 6.47 23.60 -25.52
C GLY A 435 6.60 23.24 -27.00
N GLN A 436 6.37 21.98 -27.38
CA GLN A 436 6.30 21.58 -28.79
C GLN A 436 4.87 21.74 -29.33
N PRO A 437 4.66 22.48 -30.43
CA PRO A 437 3.36 22.57 -31.06
C PRO A 437 2.86 21.20 -31.51
N GLU A 438 1.67 20.82 -31.06
CA GLU A 438 1.10 19.51 -31.32
C GLU A 438 -0.30 19.63 -31.91
N PRO A 439 -0.61 18.97 -33.05
CA PRO A 439 -1.97 18.92 -33.57
C PRO A 439 -2.85 18.09 -32.63
N VAL A 440 -3.81 18.75 -31.98
CA VAL A 440 -4.76 18.13 -31.06
C VAL A 440 -6.14 18.01 -31.71
N THR A 441 -6.89 16.97 -31.36
CA THR A 441 -8.27 16.81 -31.83
C THR A 441 -9.21 17.43 -30.81
N PRO A 442 -9.97 18.49 -31.14
CA PRO A 442 -10.98 19.03 -30.23
C PRO A 442 -12.06 17.98 -29.99
N VAL A 443 -12.53 17.88 -28.75
CA VAL A 443 -13.60 16.96 -28.36
C VAL A 443 -14.72 17.81 -27.78
N ASP A 444 -15.90 17.76 -28.40
CA ASP A 444 -17.01 18.69 -28.18
C ASP A 444 -17.31 18.88 -26.67
N PRO A 445 -16.87 20.01 -26.06
CA PRO A 445 -17.25 20.35 -24.71
C PRO A 445 -18.61 21.02 -24.82
N GLY A 446 -19.63 20.48 -24.15
CA GLY A 446 -20.95 21.12 -24.12
C GLY A 446 -20.86 22.63 -23.83
N PRO A 447 -21.85 23.43 -24.27
CA PRO A 447 -21.73 24.88 -24.32
C PRO A 447 -21.33 25.49 -22.96
N GLY A 448 -20.20 26.22 -22.93
CA GLY A 448 -19.71 26.97 -21.77
C GLY A 448 -18.62 26.31 -20.90
N GLY A 449 -18.19 25.09 -21.23
CA GLY A 449 -17.09 24.41 -20.52
C GLY A 449 -15.67 24.76 -21.02
N PRO A 450 -14.61 24.44 -20.26
CA PRO A 450 -13.23 24.54 -20.74
C PRO A 450 -13.04 23.67 -21.99
N PRO A 451 -12.18 24.10 -22.94
CA PRO A 451 -11.95 23.32 -24.16
C PRO A 451 -11.35 21.96 -23.83
N VAL A 452 -12.02 20.89 -24.28
CA VAL A 452 -11.54 19.52 -24.14
C VAL A 452 -10.88 19.09 -25.44
N ILE A 453 -9.71 18.49 -25.32
CA ILE A 453 -8.96 17.96 -26.46
C ILE A 453 -8.58 16.50 -26.22
N ARG A 454 -8.20 15.83 -27.31
CA ARG A 454 -7.55 14.53 -27.27
C ARG A 454 -6.15 14.63 -27.86
N LEU A 455 -5.16 14.17 -27.10
CA LEU A 455 -3.77 14.12 -27.52
C LEU A 455 -3.52 13.03 -28.59
N PRO A 456 -2.48 13.23 -29.44
CA PRO A 456 -2.00 12.20 -30.36
C PRO A 456 -1.58 10.90 -29.66
N GLY A 457 -1.61 9.78 -30.40
CA GLY A 457 -1.27 8.44 -29.90
C GLY A 457 0.02 8.34 -29.09
N ARG A 458 1.07 9.06 -29.49
CA ARG A 458 2.37 9.03 -28.81
C ARG A 458 2.38 9.58 -27.39
N TYR A 459 1.39 10.40 -27.03
CA TYR A 459 1.20 10.97 -25.68
C TYR A 459 0.10 10.26 -24.88
N ARG A 460 -0.37 9.10 -25.35
CA ARG A 460 -1.41 8.29 -24.71
C ARG A 460 -0.84 6.94 -24.34
N LEU A 461 -0.73 6.64 -23.05
CA LEU A 461 -0.17 5.36 -22.61
C LEU A 461 -0.99 4.17 -23.12
N GLY A 462 -2.32 4.30 -23.16
CA GLY A 462 -3.21 3.27 -23.67
C GLY A 462 -2.93 2.88 -25.13
N ALA A 463 -2.44 3.82 -25.96
CA ALA A 463 -2.12 3.53 -27.36
C ALA A 463 -0.91 2.60 -27.53
N TRP A 464 -0.04 2.49 -26.51
CA TRP A 464 1.13 1.62 -26.50
C TRP A 464 0.84 0.21 -25.98
N SER A 465 -0.30 -0.03 -25.32
CA SER A 465 -0.67 -1.33 -24.74
C SER A 465 -0.59 -2.50 -25.74
N ALA A 466 -1.02 -2.27 -26.98
CA ALA A 466 -0.99 -3.27 -28.05
C ALA A 466 0.43 -3.77 -28.38
N ALA A 467 1.47 -2.93 -28.22
CA ALA A 467 2.86 -3.34 -28.42
C ALA A 467 3.33 -4.41 -27.42
N PHE A 468 2.67 -4.47 -26.26
CA PHE A 468 2.92 -5.43 -25.19
C PHE A 468 1.90 -6.57 -25.18
N GLY A 469 0.90 -6.56 -26.07
CA GLY A 469 -0.15 -7.59 -26.13
C GLY A 469 -1.11 -7.56 -24.94
N VAL A 470 -1.24 -6.42 -24.26
CA VAL A 470 -2.16 -6.22 -23.14
C VAL A 470 -3.22 -5.18 -23.49
N ARG A 471 -4.26 -5.06 -22.65
CA ARG A 471 -5.26 -4.01 -22.81
C ARG A 471 -4.79 -2.71 -22.15
N PRO A 472 -5.29 -1.54 -22.55
CA PRO A 472 -4.98 -0.28 -21.88
C PRO A 472 -5.24 -0.31 -20.37
N GLU A 473 -6.28 -1.02 -19.93
CA GLU A 473 -6.69 -1.14 -18.54
C GLU A 473 -5.73 -1.98 -17.68
N ASP A 474 -4.86 -2.76 -18.32
CA ASP A 474 -3.84 -3.58 -17.67
C ASP A 474 -2.51 -2.81 -17.50
N LEU A 475 -2.46 -1.53 -17.90
CA LEU A 475 -1.33 -0.64 -17.62
C LEU A 475 -1.43 -0.08 -16.20
N ALA A 476 -0.37 -0.23 -15.42
CA ALA A 476 -0.29 0.27 -14.05
C ALA A 476 1.06 0.96 -13.79
N GLU A 477 1.10 1.86 -12.79
CA GLU A 477 2.36 2.38 -12.28
C GLU A 477 3.18 1.23 -11.68
N ALA A 478 4.47 1.18 -12.03
CA ALA A 478 5.36 0.13 -11.58
C ALA A 478 5.67 0.20 -10.08
N ASP A 479 5.57 1.41 -9.50
CA ASP A 479 5.62 1.63 -8.07
C ASP A 479 4.23 1.44 -7.46
N GLY A 480 4.05 0.39 -6.66
CA GLY A 480 2.80 0.12 -5.93
C GLY A 480 1.63 -0.41 -6.77
N GLY A 481 1.79 -0.58 -8.09
CA GLY A 481 0.76 -1.18 -8.96
C GLY A 481 -0.48 -0.31 -9.13
N HIS A 482 -0.37 1.00 -8.89
CA HIS A 482 -1.51 1.91 -8.93
C HIS A 482 -2.05 2.07 -10.36
N PRO A 483 -3.39 2.12 -10.54
CA PRO A 483 -3.97 2.32 -11.86
C PRO A 483 -3.59 3.70 -12.39
N LEU A 484 -3.25 3.78 -13.67
CA LEU A 484 -2.98 5.06 -14.32
C LEU A 484 -4.25 5.91 -14.38
N PRO A 485 -4.16 7.24 -14.15
CA PRO A 485 -5.29 8.14 -14.35
C PRO A 485 -5.86 7.97 -15.77
N PRO A 486 -7.20 7.91 -15.94
CA PRO A 486 -7.80 7.73 -17.26
C PRO A 486 -7.36 8.79 -18.27
N ASP A 487 -7.16 10.03 -17.84
CA ASP A 487 -6.70 11.13 -18.68
C ASP A 487 -5.29 10.90 -19.22
N VAL A 488 -4.41 10.28 -18.42
CA VAL A 488 -3.05 9.90 -18.84
C VAL A 488 -3.09 8.72 -19.81
N ARG A 489 -3.97 7.75 -19.55
CA ARG A 489 -4.13 6.56 -20.39
C ARG A 489 -4.73 6.90 -21.76
N GLU A 490 -5.81 7.68 -21.78
CA GLU A 490 -6.62 7.99 -22.96
C GLU A 490 -6.26 9.32 -23.64
N GLY A 491 -5.52 10.20 -22.95
CA GLY A 491 -5.08 11.50 -23.44
C GLY A 491 -6.16 12.55 -23.59
N TYR A 492 -7.25 12.46 -22.82
CA TYR A 492 -8.27 13.53 -22.78
C TYR A 492 -7.86 14.57 -21.76
N LEU A 493 -7.88 15.85 -22.15
CA LEU A 493 -7.48 16.97 -21.30
C LEU A 493 -8.47 18.12 -21.44
N ALA A 494 -8.89 18.69 -20.31
CA ALA A 494 -9.50 20.01 -20.26
C ALA A 494 -8.38 21.05 -20.14
N LEU A 495 -8.25 21.91 -21.16
CA LEU A 495 -7.25 22.97 -21.12
C LEU A 495 -7.76 24.16 -20.31
N PRO A 496 -6.91 24.80 -19.47
CA PRO A 496 -7.29 25.97 -18.69
C PRO A 496 -7.59 27.19 -19.57
N ARG A 497 -7.03 27.24 -20.78
CA ARG A 497 -7.22 28.27 -21.81
C ARG A 497 -6.93 27.68 -23.19
N ALA A 498 -7.51 28.25 -24.24
CA ALA A 498 -7.43 27.72 -25.60
C ALA A 498 -5.99 27.67 -26.18
N ASP A 499 -5.09 28.51 -25.67
CA ASP A 499 -3.69 28.64 -26.07
C ASP A 499 -2.72 28.00 -25.05
N ALA A 500 -3.22 27.16 -24.14
CA ALA A 500 -2.38 26.38 -23.25
C ALA A 500 -1.61 25.30 -24.03
N ASP A 501 -0.40 24.97 -23.57
CA ASP A 501 0.38 23.87 -24.14
C ASP A 501 -0.20 22.52 -23.69
N PRO A 502 -0.81 21.74 -24.59
CA PRO A 502 -1.52 20.53 -24.21
C PRO A 502 -0.59 19.43 -23.68
N VAL A 503 0.64 19.35 -24.18
CA VAL A 503 1.63 18.38 -23.68
C VAL A 503 2.18 18.84 -22.33
N GLY A 504 2.41 20.14 -22.17
CA GLY A 504 2.79 20.74 -20.89
C GLY A 504 1.76 20.49 -19.79
N GLU A 505 0.46 20.59 -20.10
CA GLU A 505 -0.62 20.26 -19.16
C GLU A 505 -0.65 18.74 -18.86
N GLN A 506 -0.44 17.86 -19.84
CA GLN A 506 -0.33 16.41 -19.61
C GLN A 506 0.84 16.07 -18.66
N ILE A 507 2.00 16.69 -18.88
CA ILE A 507 3.18 16.51 -18.02
C ILE A 507 2.91 17.07 -16.63
N ALA A 508 2.16 18.18 -16.51
CA ALA A 508 1.77 18.73 -15.23
C ALA A 508 0.80 17.82 -14.46
N VAL A 509 -0.09 17.09 -15.14
CA VAL A 509 -0.97 16.07 -14.53
C VAL A 509 -0.14 14.89 -13.98
N LEU A 510 0.92 14.49 -14.68
CA LEU A 510 1.89 13.49 -14.19
C LEU A 510 2.78 14.02 -13.04
N GLY A 511 3.07 15.32 -13.07
CA GLY A 511 4.23 15.97 -12.44
C GLY A 511 4.35 16.01 -10.92
N PRO A 512 3.30 15.86 -10.08
CA PRO A 512 3.48 15.89 -8.63
C PRO A 512 4.29 14.72 -8.06
N ALA A 513 4.49 13.63 -8.79
CA ALA A 513 5.03 12.39 -8.25
C ALA A 513 6.15 11.73 -9.07
N LEU A 514 6.65 12.34 -10.15
CA LEU A 514 7.67 11.66 -10.98
C LEU A 514 9.08 11.77 -10.38
N PRO A 515 9.66 10.71 -9.75
CA PRO A 515 11.04 10.71 -9.29
C PRO A 515 11.99 10.96 -10.47
N ALA A 516 12.89 11.93 -10.37
CA ALA A 516 13.82 12.28 -11.46
C ALA A 516 13.14 12.51 -12.83
N ALA A 517 11.88 13.00 -12.84
CA ALA A 517 11.03 13.12 -14.03
C ALA A 517 10.64 11.80 -14.72
N ARG A 518 10.76 10.66 -14.04
CA ARG A 518 10.51 9.33 -14.59
C ARG A 518 9.18 8.74 -14.12
N LEU A 519 8.39 8.21 -15.05
CA LEU A 519 7.27 7.32 -14.79
C LEU A 519 7.61 5.92 -15.31
N LEU A 520 7.53 4.92 -14.45
CA LEU A 520 7.63 3.52 -14.88
C LEU A 520 6.24 2.91 -14.91
N VAL A 521 5.92 2.25 -16.02
CA VAL A 521 4.61 1.67 -16.30
C VAL A 521 4.78 0.20 -16.62
N THR A 522 4.06 -0.65 -15.91
CA THR A 522 3.98 -2.08 -16.19
C THR A 522 2.84 -2.35 -17.15
N ALA A 523 3.11 -3.21 -18.12
CA ALA A 523 2.17 -3.73 -19.11
C ALA A 523 2.03 -5.23 -18.88
N VAL A 524 1.51 -5.58 -17.70
CA VAL A 524 1.35 -6.95 -17.24
C VAL A 524 -0.08 -7.13 -16.76
N PRO A 525 -0.83 -8.13 -17.26
CA PRO A 525 -2.15 -8.44 -16.74
C PRO A 525 -2.09 -8.68 -15.23
N PRO A 526 -2.99 -8.08 -14.42
CA PRO A 526 -3.01 -8.32 -12.99
C PRO A 526 -3.05 -9.81 -12.67
N ALA A 527 -2.19 -10.26 -11.75
CA ALA A 527 -2.14 -11.65 -11.31
C ALA A 527 -3.32 -11.95 -10.38
N ALA A 528 -4.49 -12.20 -10.97
CA ALA A 528 -5.73 -12.47 -10.25
C ALA A 528 -6.35 -13.80 -10.73
N PRO A 529 -6.89 -14.61 -9.80
CA PRO A 529 -7.74 -15.73 -10.19
C PRO A 529 -9.04 -15.21 -10.84
N PRO A 530 -9.74 -16.06 -11.62
CA PRO A 530 -11.08 -15.76 -12.09
C PRO A 530 -12.04 -15.38 -10.94
N LEU A 531 -13.02 -14.53 -11.24
CA LEU A 531 -14.04 -14.13 -10.26
C LEU A 531 -14.79 -15.33 -9.67
N THR A 532 -14.94 -16.42 -10.42
CA THR A 532 -15.58 -17.66 -9.98
C THR A 532 -14.82 -18.36 -8.86
N GLU A 533 -13.48 -18.34 -8.87
CA GLU A 533 -12.66 -18.89 -7.78
C GLU A 533 -12.83 -18.06 -6.51
N LEU A 534 -12.78 -16.73 -6.62
CA LEU A 534 -12.99 -15.83 -5.49
C LEU A 534 -14.43 -15.94 -4.94
N LEU A 535 -15.43 -16.06 -5.80
CA LEU A 535 -16.82 -16.29 -5.42
C LEU A 535 -16.96 -17.60 -4.64
N ARG A 536 -16.38 -18.69 -5.15
CA ARG A 536 -16.40 -19.97 -4.46
C ARG A 536 -15.71 -19.89 -3.10
N LEU A 537 -14.57 -19.18 -2.99
CA LEU A 537 -13.88 -18.94 -1.73
C LEU A 537 -14.75 -18.15 -0.74
N ALA A 538 -15.35 -17.04 -1.17
CA ALA A 538 -16.22 -16.20 -0.35
C ALA A 538 -17.39 -17.02 0.22
N LEU A 539 -18.06 -17.80 -0.63
CA LEU A 539 -19.13 -18.70 -0.21
C LEU A 539 -18.63 -19.82 0.71
N GLY A 540 -17.41 -20.32 0.51
CA GLY A 540 -16.74 -21.28 1.39
C GLY A 540 -16.52 -20.73 2.80
N LEU A 541 -16.11 -19.46 2.89
CA LEU A 541 -15.88 -18.71 4.12
C LEU A 541 -17.16 -18.17 4.77
N ASP A 542 -18.33 -18.43 4.18
CA ASP A 542 -19.64 -17.90 4.63
C ASP A 542 -19.70 -16.37 4.62
N LEU A 543 -19.08 -15.76 3.61
CA LEU A 543 -19.07 -14.33 3.35
C LEU A 543 -19.91 -13.99 2.12
N ALA A 544 -20.32 -12.73 2.02
CA ALA A 544 -20.81 -12.14 0.79
C ALA A 544 -19.63 -11.69 -0.09
N LEU A 545 -19.70 -12.02 -1.38
CA LEU A 545 -18.89 -11.36 -2.40
C LEU A 545 -19.70 -10.19 -2.97
N LEU A 546 -19.18 -8.97 -2.83
CA LEU A 546 -19.74 -7.79 -3.47
C LEU A 546 -18.95 -7.46 -4.73
N VAL A 547 -19.66 -7.31 -5.84
CA VAL A 547 -19.10 -6.87 -7.12
C VAL A 547 -19.77 -5.57 -7.52
N HIS A 548 -18.99 -4.51 -7.57
CA HIS A 548 -19.43 -3.19 -8.02
C HIS A 548 -19.00 -3.00 -9.47
N VAL A 549 -19.90 -2.50 -10.31
CA VAL A 549 -19.62 -2.25 -11.73
C VAL A 549 -20.27 -0.96 -12.19
N LEU A 550 -19.53 -0.18 -12.98
CA LEU A 550 -19.99 1.07 -13.58
C LEU A 550 -19.55 1.12 -15.04
N ASP A 551 -20.52 1.14 -15.96
CA ASP A 551 -20.25 1.27 -17.39
C ASP A 551 -20.34 2.73 -17.83
N LEU A 552 -19.20 3.33 -18.16
CA LEU A 552 -19.08 4.71 -18.61
C LEU A 552 -18.88 4.84 -20.12
N ARG A 553 -18.85 3.73 -20.88
CA ARG A 553 -18.59 3.76 -22.33
C ARG A 553 -19.59 4.59 -23.13
N ARG A 554 -20.81 4.73 -22.61
CA ARG A 554 -21.92 5.50 -23.20
C ARG A 554 -22.40 6.63 -22.29
N HIS A 555 -21.54 7.14 -21.41
CA HIS A 555 -21.94 8.17 -20.45
C HIS A 555 -22.41 9.44 -21.19
N PRO A 556 -23.62 9.97 -20.90
CA PRO A 556 -24.18 11.10 -21.63
C PRO A 556 -23.47 12.44 -21.31
N VAL A 557 -22.78 12.53 -20.18
CA VAL A 557 -22.02 13.73 -19.78
C VAL A 557 -20.56 13.56 -20.14
N ALA A 558 -20.16 14.14 -21.27
CA ALA A 558 -18.80 14.45 -21.73
C ALA A 558 -17.81 13.27 -21.95
N PRO A 559 -16.90 13.40 -22.93
CA PRO A 559 -15.87 12.40 -23.23
C PRO A 559 -14.86 12.22 -22.10
N MET A 560 -14.64 13.26 -21.28
CA MET A 560 -13.80 13.20 -20.08
C MET A 560 -14.31 12.23 -19.01
N ARG A 561 -15.55 11.72 -19.11
CA ARG A 561 -16.06 10.70 -18.19
C ARG A 561 -16.20 9.34 -18.84
N ALA A 562 -15.96 9.22 -20.14
CA ALA A 562 -16.06 7.96 -20.87
C ALA A 562 -14.82 7.09 -20.60
N HIS A 563 -14.76 6.48 -19.41
CA HIS A 563 -13.58 5.76 -18.91
C HIS A 563 -13.64 4.23 -19.05
N GLY A 564 -14.50 3.71 -19.93
CA GLY A 564 -14.67 2.26 -20.06
C GLY A 564 -15.61 1.69 -19.00
N VAL A 565 -15.25 0.53 -18.43
CA VAL A 565 -16.03 -0.12 -17.37
C VAL A 565 -15.17 -0.20 -16.11
N LEU A 566 -15.62 0.41 -15.03
CA LEU A 566 -14.97 0.36 -13.73
C LEU A 566 -15.51 -0.77 -12.88
N TRP A 567 -14.65 -1.34 -12.04
CA TRP A 567 -14.93 -2.48 -11.17
C TRP A 567 -14.44 -2.23 -9.75
N ALA A 568 -15.13 -2.80 -8.76
CA ALA A 568 -14.57 -3.06 -7.44
C ALA A 568 -15.12 -4.41 -6.93
N VAL A 569 -14.32 -5.11 -6.13
CA VAL A 569 -14.68 -6.40 -5.54
C VAL A 569 -14.32 -6.36 -4.06
N ASP A 570 -15.23 -6.80 -3.21
CA ASP A 570 -15.09 -6.75 -1.74
C ASP A 570 -15.70 -7.99 -1.08
N LEU A 571 -15.22 -8.33 0.12
CA LEU A 571 -15.75 -9.40 0.96
C LEU A 571 -16.36 -8.81 2.23
N ARG A 572 -17.63 -9.13 2.50
CA ARG A 572 -18.35 -8.61 3.67
C ARG A 572 -19.17 -9.68 4.38
N PRO A 573 -19.62 -9.44 5.62
CA PRO A 573 -20.68 -10.25 6.22
C PRO A 573 -21.90 -10.35 5.28
N PRO A 574 -22.62 -11.49 5.24
CA PRO A 574 -23.76 -11.68 4.35
C PRO A 574 -24.83 -10.57 4.44
N ASP A 575 -25.07 -10.09 5.66
CA ASP A 575 -26.10 -9.10 5.98
C ASP A 575 -25.56 -7.66 6.03
N ALA A 576 -24.30 -7.44 5.62
CA ALA A 576 -23.72 -6.10 5.62
C ALA A 576 -24.48 -5.18 4.65
N PRO A 577 -24.81 -3.94 5.07
CA PRO A 577 -25.47 -2.99 4.19
C PRO A 577 -24.53 -2.56 3.07
N ILE A 578 -25.10 -2.31 1.90
CA ILE A 578 -24.40 -1.65 0.80
C ILE A 578 -24.33 -0.16 1.11
N ARG A 579 -23.15 0.43 0.97
CA ARG A 579 -22.89 1.83 1.32
C ARG A 579 -22.90 2.70 0.07
N PRO A 580 -23.37 3.96 0.15
CA PRO A 580 -23.36 4.87 -1.00
C PRO A 580 -21.97 5.12 -1.57
N ASP A 581 -20.95 5.04 -0.71
CA ASP A 581 -19.54 5.26 -1.09
C ASP A 581 -18.88 4.02 -1.74
N ASP A 582 -19.61 2.92 -1.92
CA ASP A 582 -19.12 1.70 -2.57
C ASP A 582 -19.06 1.86 -4.10
N LEU A 583 -18.25 2.82 -4.55
CA LEU A 583 -18.10 3.17 -5.96
C LEU A 583 -16.92 2.41 -6.60
N PRO A 584 -17.10 1.84 -7.79
CA PRO A 584 -16.03 1.14 -8.47
C PRO A 584 -14.97 2.11 -9.02
N ASP A 585 -13.70 1.81 -8.78
CA ASP A 585 -12.55 2.66 -9.13
C ASP A 585 -11.49 1.94 -9.98
N ARG A 586 -11.56 0.61 -10.12
CA ARG A 586 -10.55 -0.17 -10.85
C ARG A 586 -10.88 -0.28 -12.32
N PRO A 587 -9.88 -0.18 -13.21
CA PRO A 587 -10.11 -0.16 -14.65
C PRO A 587 -10.45 -1.53 -15.24
N SER A 588 -10.24 -2.62 -14.50
CA SER A 588 -10.57 -3.97 -14.94
C SER A 588 -10.99 -4.85 -13.77
N LEU A 589 -11.80 -5.89 -14.06
CA LEU A 589 -12.20 -6.86 -13.05
C LEU A 589 -11.01 -7.61 -12.46
N ALA A 590 -10.00 -7.95 -13.27
CA ALA A 590 -8.80 -8.62 -12.78
C ALA A 590 -8.05 -7.74 -11.76
N ALA A 591 -7.93 -6.44 -12.01
CA ALA A 591 -7.35 -5.49 -11.05
C ALA A 591 -8.19 -5.39 -9.76
N ALA A 592 -9.53 -5.40 -9.86
CA ALA A 592 -10.40 -5.39 -8.69
C ALA A 592 -10.28 -6.67 -7.85
N VAL A 593 -10.18 -7.85 -8.48
CA VAL A 593 -9.97 -9.12 -7.79
C VAL A 593 -8.57 -9.17 -7.14
N ALA A 594 -7.53 -8.74 -7.84
CA ALA A 594 -6.18 -8.67 -7.29
C ALA A 594 -6.13 -7.76 -6.05
N HIS A 595 -6.73 -6.58 -6.13
CA HIS A 595 -6.81 -5.66 -5.00
C HIS A 595 -7.59 -6.24 -3.81
N CYS A 596 -8.71 -6.92 -4.07
CA CYS A 596 -9.47 -7.61 -3.02
C CYS A 596 -8.61 -8.66 -2.31
N LEU A 597 -7.77 -9.40 -3.04
CA LEU A 597 -6.86 -10.41 -2.48
C LEU A 597 -5.72 -9.78 -1.67
N GLU A 598 -5.13 -8.70 -2.18
CA GLU A 598 -4.08 -7.95 -1.49
C GLU A 598 -4.56 -7.37 -0.15
N CYS A 599 -5.83 -7.00 -0.05
CA CYS A 599 -6.41 -6.38 1.13
C CYS A 599 -7.10 -7.38 2.09
N LEU A 600 -7.00 -8.69 1.89
CA LEU A 600 -7.73 -9.68 2.70
C LEU A 600 -7.38 -9.63 4.19
N ASP A 601 -6.13 -9.34 4.52
CA ASP A 601 -5.66 -9.17 5.89
C ASP A 601 -6.34 -7.99 6.60
N VAL A 602 -6.81 -6.98 5.85
CA VAL A 602 -7.59 -5.83 6.33
C VAL A 602 -9.09 -6.08 6.25
N LEU A 603 -9.58 -6.73 5.18
CA LEU A 603 -11.01 -6.95 4.93
C LEU A 603 -11.61 -8.04 5.82
N LEU A 604 -10.94 -9.20 5.97
CA LEU A 604 -11.45 -10.30 6.78
C LEU A 604 -11.67 -9.94 8.25
N PRO A 605 -10.78 -9.18 8.93
CA PRO A 605 -11.05 -8.70 10.29
C PRO A 605 -12.31 -7.85 10.41
N GLN A 606 -12.68 -7.08 9.38
CA GLN A 606 -13.88 -6.24 9.39
C GLN A 606 -15.17 -7.05 9.30
N THR A 607 -15.08 -8.33 8.94
CA THR A 607 -16.24 -9.25 8.92
C THR A 607 -16.55 -9.85 10.29
N VAL A 608 -15.66 -9.68 11.27
CA VAL A 608 -15.86 -10.17 12.64
C VAL A 608 -16.92 -9.32 13.33
N PRO A 609 -17.90 -9.92 14.04
CA PRO A 609 -18.92 -9.14 14.76
C PRO A 609 -18.30 -8.19 15.79
N ASP A 610 -18.76 -6.95 15.83
CA ASP A 610 -18.28 -5.92 16.78
C ASP A 610 -18.66 -6.24 18.24
N ASP A 611 -19.81 -6.88 18.46
CA ASP A 611 -20.23 -7.30 19.80
C ASP A 611 -19.36 -8.47 20.30
N PRO A 612 -18.58 -8.30 21.38
CA PRO A 612 -17.70 -9.35 21.89
C PRO A 612 -18.47 -10.59 22.37
N ARG A 613 -19.78 -10.49 22.64
CA ARG A 613 -20.64 -11.61 23.06
C ARG A 613 -21.10 -12.47 21.90
N GLN A 614 -21.08 -11.94 20.68
CA GLN A 614 -21.39 -12.72 19.48
C GLN A 614 -20.18 -13.57 19.10
N PRO A 615 -20.35 -14.86 18.78
CA PRO A 615 -19.24 -15.71 18.38
C PRO A 615 -18.69 -15.31 17.01
N VAL A 616 -17.39 -15.48 16.80
CA VAL A 616 -16.83 -15.42 15.44
C VAL A 616 -17.41 -16.62 14.64
N PRO A 617 -17.85 -16.42 13.39
CA PRO A 617 -18.15 -17.52 12.48
C PRO A 617 -16.95 -18.48 12.35
N ALA A 618 -17.22 -19.79 12.30
CA ALA A 618 -16.18 -20.80 12.08
C ALA A 618 -16.63 -21.71 10.93
N PRO A 619 -16.55 -21.21 9.68
CA PRO A 619 -17.09 -21.89 8.51
C PRO A 619 -16.38 -23.23 8.27
N ARG A 620 -17.17 -24.23 7.88
CA ARG A 620 -16.67 -25.52 7.39
C ARG A 620 -17.38 -25.86 6.10
N THR A 621 -16.61 -26.07 5.04
CA THR A 621 -17.14 -26.28 3.70
C THR A 621 -16.27 -27.32 2.99
N ALA A 622 -16.88 -28.40 2.49
CA ALA A 622 -16.21 -29.36 1.63
C ALA A 622 -15.85 -28.74 0.26
N PRO A 623 -14.92 -29.33 -0.54
CA PRO A 623 -14.65 -28.92 -1.91
C PRO A 623 -15.93 -28.74 -2.74
N ARG A 624 -15.97 -27.71 -3.59
CA ARG A 624 -17.10 -27.41 -4.47
C ARG A 624 -16.66 -27.17 -5.91
N PRO A 625 -17.50 -27.53 -6.91
CA PRO A 625 -17.25 -27.14 -8.29
C PRO A 625 -17.24 -25.61 -8.42
N LEU A 626 -16.61 -25.11 -9.47
CA LEU A 626 -16.68 -23.69 -9.79
C LEU A 626 -18.11 -23.33 -10.17
N PRO A 627 -18.64 -22.21 -9.65
CA PRO A 627 -19.91 -21.70 -10.15
C PRO A 627 -19.79 -21.27 -11.63
N PRO A 628 -20.92 -21.11 -12.34
CA PRO A 628 -20.95 -20.47 -13.66
C PRO A 628 -20.23 -19.12 -13.65
N ASP A 629 -19.68 -18.68 -14.77
CA ASP A 629 -19.02 -17.37 -14.84
C ASP A 629 -20.08 -16.24 -14.85
N PRO A 630 -20.17 -15.37 -13.82
CA PRO A 630 -21.16 -14.30 -13.80
C PRO A 630 -20.76 -13.09 -14.67
N VAL A 631 -19.52 -13.02 -15.16
CA VAL A 631 -18.97 -11.81 -15.78
C VAL A 631 -19.73 -11.35 -17.03
N PRO A 632 -20.15 -12.23 -17.96
CA PRO A 632 -20.92 -11.82 -19.14
C PRO A 632 -22.24 -11.13 -18.77
N GLU A 633 -22.97 -11.66 -17.80
CA GLU A 633 -24.24 -11.15 -17.30
C GLU A 633 -24.05 -9.82 -16.59
N LEU A 634 -23.04 -9.71 -15.73
CA LEU A 634 -22.70 -8.46 -15.02
C LEU A 634 -22.40 -7.33 -16.01
N ARG A 635 -21.67 -7.63 -17.10
CA ARG A 635 -21.39 -6.65 -18.17
C ARG A 635 -22.65 -6.23 -18.92
N ARG A 636 -23.54 -7.18 -19.24
CA ARG A 636 -24.83 -6.87 -19.89
C ARG A 636 -25.71 -6.02 -18.97
N LEU A 637 -25.74 -6.31 -17.69
CA LEU A 637 -26.51 -5.56 -16.70
C LEU A 637 -25.96 -4.12 -16.55
N ALA A 638 -24.64 -3.96 -16.40
CA ALA A 638 -24.00 -2.65 -16.33
C ALA A 638 -24.27 -1.79 -17.57
N ALA A 639 -24.21 -2.40 -18.77
CA ALA A 639 -24.50 -1.69 -20.02
C ALA A 639 -25.96 -1.20 -20.11
N ARG A 640 -26.92 -1.90 -19.52
CA ARG A 640 -28.33 -1.45 -19.44
C ARG A 640 -28.52 -0.25 -18.49
N HIS A 641 -27.63 -0.09 -17.52
CA HIS A 641 -27.63 1.02 -16.56
C HIS A 641 -26.39 1.92 -16.74
N ALA A 642 -25.99 2.19 -17.98
CA ALA A 642 -24.81 2.99 -18.28
C ALA A 642 -24.82 4.34 -17.53
N GLY A 643 -23.70 4.67 -16.90
CA GLY A 643 -23.52 5.86 -16.06
C GLY A 643 -24.06 5.78 -14.64
N ARG A 644 -24.68 4.66 -14.24
CA ARG A 644 -25.13 4.40 -12.87
C ARG A 644 -24.33 3.24 -12.28
N PRO A 645 -23.73 3.38 -11.08
CA PRO A 645 -23.05 2.27 -10.43
C PRO A 645 -24.05 1.18 -10.01
N LEU A 646 -23.66 -0.08 -10.18
CA LEU A 646 -24.40 -1.24 -9.69
C LEU A 646 -23.57 -1.99 -8.65
N SER A 647 -24.21 -2.44 -7.58
CA SER A 647 -23.65 -3.37 -6.60
C SER A 647 -24.38 -4.70 -6.68
N ILE A 648 -23.65 -5.78 -6.92
CA ILE A 648 -24.18 -7.13 -6.94
C ILE A 648 -23.59 -7.88 -5.77
N ARG A 649 -24.46 -8.36 -4.88
CA ARG A 649 -24.09 -9.16 -3.71
C ARG A 649 -24.37 -10.61 -4.00
N PHE A 650 -23.36 -11.46 -3.88
CA PHE A 650 -23.49 -12.92 -3.95
C PHE A 650 -23.36 -13.52 -2.54
N THR A 651 -24.30 -14.39 -2.18
CA THR A 651 -24.33 -15.13 -0.92
C THR A 651 -24.71 -16.58 -1.17
N ARG A 652 -24.70 -17.42 -0.14
CA ARG A 652 -25.22 -18.79 -0.22
C ARG A 652 -26.73 -18.84 -0.52
N ALA A 653 -27.47 -17.79 -0.17
CA ALA A 653 -28.91 -17.68 -0.41
C ALA A 653 -29.25 -17.22 -1.84
N GLY A 654 -28.25 -16.84 -2.65
CA GLY A 654 -28.45 -16.30 -4.00
C GLY A 654 -27.79 -14.94 -4.16
N HIS A 655 -28.37 -14.09 -5.01
CA HIS A 655 -27.83 -12.77 -5.31
C HIS A 655 -28.87 -11.66 -5.20
N THR A 656 -28.41 -10.45 -4.89
CA THR A 656 -29.23 -9.23 -4.91
C THR A 656 -28.51 -8.15 -5.69
N VAL A 657 -29.22 -7.39 -6.53
CA VAL A 657 -28.66 -6.30 -7.35
C VAL A 657 -29.22 -4.97 -6.86
N HIS A 658 -28.32 -4.02 -6.62
CA HIS A 658 -28.63 -2.68 -6.16
C HIS A 658 -28.06 -1.66 -7.15
N ARG A 659 -28.81 -0.59 -7.39
CA ARG A 659 -28.39 0.55 -8.21
C ARG A 659 -28.19 1.76 -7.32
N HIS A 660 -27.09 2.47 -7.56
CA HIS A 660 -26.82 3.75 -6.92
C HIS A 660 -27.45 4.86 -7.77
N ASP A 661 -28.46 5.50 -7.20
CA ASP A 661 -29.11 6.68 -7.76
C ASP A 661 -28.75 7.93 -6.94
N ASP A 662 -28.99 9.11 -7.50
CA ASP A 662 -28.73 10.39 -6.81
C ASP A 662 -29.55 10.51 -5.50
N ASP A 663 -30.72 9.85 -5.44
CA ASP A 663 -31.60 9.78 -4.27
C ASP A 663 -31.21 8.67 -3.26
N GLY A 664 -30.15 7.91 -3.56
CA GLY A 664 -29.66 6.80 -2.73
C GLY A 664 -29.68 5.43 -3.44
N ILE A 665 -29.49 4.38 -2.65
CA ILE A 665 -29.37 3.01 -3.16
C ILE A 665 -30.76 2.38 -3.29
N ARG A 666 -31.07 1.85 -4.49
CA ARG A 666 -32.33 1.14 -4.76
C ARG A 666 -32.06 -0.32 -5.12
N LEU A 667 -32.80 -1.22 -4.50
CA LEU A 667 -32.83 -2.62 -4.89
C LEU A 667 -33.52 -2.74 -6.26
N VAL A 668 -32.82 -3.34 -7.22
CA VAL A 668 -33.31 -3.50 -8.60
C VAL A 668 -33.89 -4.89 -8.82
N SER A 669 -33.26 -5.91 -8.21
CA SER A 669 -33.72 -7.29 -8.29
C SER A 669 -33.17 -8.13 -7.14
N GLU A 670 -33.95 -9.12 -6.73
CA GLU A 670 -33.53 -10.24 -5.88
C GLU A 670 -33.65 -11.54 -6.69
N ALA A 671 -33.12 -12.65 -6.17
CA ALA A 671 -33.18 -13.94 -6.85
C ALA A 671 -34.64 -14.26 -7.30
N GLY A 672 -34.82 -14.47 -8.61
CA GLY A 672 -36.11 -14.71 -9.27
C GLY A 672 -36.32 -13.97 -10.61
N ASP A 673 -35.65 -12.82 -10.82
CA ASP A 673 -35.90 -11.92 -11.98
C ASP A 673 -34.78 -11.90 -13.05
N LEU A 674 -33.71 -12.66 -12.85
CA LEU A 674 -32.67 -12.93 -13.84
C LEU A 674 -32.77 -14.42 -14.20
N PRO A 675 -32.76 -14.81 -15.50
CA PRO A 675 -33.00 -16.20 -15.89
C PRO A 675 -32.12 -17.14 -15.06
N ASP A 676 -32.79 -18.09 -14.40
CA ASP A 676 -32.26 -19.06 -13.46
C ASP A 676 -30.90 -19.62 -13.92
N LEU A 677 -29.82 -19.14 -13.29
CA LEU A 677 -28.47 -19.64 -13.57
C LEU A 677 -27.77 -20.18 -12.32
N TRP A 678 -28.43 -20.20 -11.17
CA TRP A 678 -27.73 -20.34 -9.90
C TRP A 678 -28.62 -21.04 -8.87
N LEU A 679 -28.66 -22.38 -8.90
CA LEU A 679 -28.81 -23.31 -7.76
C LEU A 679 -29.23 -24.71 -8.26
N THR A 680 -28.24 -25.47 -8.70
CA THR A 680 -28.15 -26.94 -8.50
C THR A 680 -26.70 -27.29 -8.26
#